data_AF-A0AA39E2I2-F1
#
_entry.id   AF-A0AA39E2I2-F1
#
_cell.length_a   1.000
_cell.length_b   1.000
_cell.length_c   1.000
_cell.angle_alpha   90.00
_cell.angle_beta   90.00
_cell.angle_gamma   90.00
#
_symmetry.space_group_name_H-M   'P 1'
#
loop_
_entity.id
_entity.type
_entity.pdbx_description
1 polymer ?
#
loop_
_entity_poly.entity_id
_entity_poly.type
_entity_poly.pdbx_seq_one_letter_code
_entity_poly.pdbx_strand_id
1 'polypeptide(L)'
;MTSCPRDTIAVADTSTNTSLWHRRLGHMSEKGMKILLSKGKLPELKSIDFDMCESCILGKQKKVSFLKTGRTPKAKKLELVHTDLWGPSPVASLGGSRYYITFIDDSSRKVWVYFLKNKSDVFETFKKWKAMVETETGLRIKCLRSDNGGEYIDGGFSEYCAAQGIRMEKTIPRTPQHNGVAERMNRTLNERARSMRLHAGLPKTFRADAVSTAAYLINRGPSVPMEFRLPEEVWSDKEVKFSHLKVFGCVSYVHIDSDARSKLDAKSKICFFIGYGDEKFGYRFWDEQNKKIIRSRNVIFNEQVMYKDRSTVVSDVTEIDQKKSEFVNLDELTESIVQKGGEEDKENVNSQVDLSTPVVKVRRSFRNIRPPQRYSPVLNYLLLTDNGEPECYDEALQDENSSKWELAMKDEMDSLLGNQTWELTELPIGKKALHNKWVYRIKNEHDGSKRYKARLVVKGFQQKEGIDYTKIFSPVVKMSTIRLVLGMVATENLHLEQLDVKTAFLHGDLEEDLYMIQPEGFIVQGQENLVCKLRKSLYGLKQAPRQWYKKFDSFMHRIGFKRCEADHCCYVKSFDNSYIILLLYVDDMLIAGSSIEKINNLKKQLSKQFAMKDLGAAKQILGMRIIRDKVNGTLKLSQSEYVKKVLSRFNMNEAKPVSTPLGSHFKLSKEQSPKTEAERDHMSKVPYASAIGSLMYAMVCTRPDIAHAVGVVSRFMSRPGKQHWEGSVDTCLCFTGASLKLQGYVDADFARDIDSRKSTTGFVFTLGGTAISWVSNLQKIITLSTTEAEYVVAIEAGKEMIWLHGFLDELGKKQGMGILHSDSQSAIFLAKNSAFDSKSKHIQTKYHFIRYLVEDKLVILEKICGSKNSADMLTKSVTIEKLKLCAASIGLLA
;
A
#
# COMPACT_ATOMS: atom_id res chain seq x y z
N MET A 1 0.61 51.86 -32.94
CA MET A 1 1.76 52.14 -32.06
C MET A 1 2.39 50.81 -31.65
N THR A 2 3.50 50.50 -32.32
CA THR A 2 4.59 49.57 -31.98
C THR A 2 4.30 48.32 -31.15
N SER A 3 4.07 47.22 -31.87
CA SER A 3 4.24 45.83 -31.45
C SER A 3 5.72 45.40 -31.45
N CYS A 4 6.16 44.62 -30.44
CA CYS A 4 7.18 43.54 -30.51
C CYS A 4 7.48 42.97 -29.10
N PRO A 5 7.97 41.72 -28.94
CA PRO A 5 7.64 40.50 -29.68
C PRO A 5 7.30 39.30 -28.75
N ARG A 6 6.77 38.23 -29.36
CA ARG A 6 6.52 36.92 -28.77
C ARG A 6 7.85 36.20 -28.46
N ASP A 7 8.09 35.87 -27.19
CA ASP A 7 9.05 34.83 -26.80
C ASP A 7 8.28 33.61 -26.29
N THR A 8 7.81 32.79 -27.23
CA THR A 8 7.36 31.43 -26.93
C THR A 8 7.67 30.60 -28.16
N ILE A 9 8.74 29.81 -28.09
CA ILE A 9 9.02 28.79 -29.09
C ILE A 9 7.88 27.77 -28.95
N ALA A 10 6.98 27.80 -29.91
CA ALA A 10 5.78 27.00 -29.96
C ALA A 10 6.10 25.61 -30.54
N VAL A 11 5.83 24.57 -29.75
CA VAL A 11 5.33 23.28 -30.26
C VAL A 11 4.08 23.00 -29.43
N ALA A 12 2.94 23.36 -29.99
CA ALA A 12 1.64 23.26 -29.32
C ALA A 12 1.08 21.85 -29.52
N ASP A 13 1.18 21.03 -28.48
CA ASP A 13 0.26 19.93 -28.26
C ASP A 13 -0.84 20.43 -27.31
N THR A 14 -2.12 20.16 -27.58
CA THR A 14 -3.22 20.61 -26.70
C THR A 14 -3.13 20.01 -25.29
N SER A 15 -2.42 18.88 -25.12
CA SER A 15 -2.16 18.20 -23.85
C SER A 15 -1.13 18.92 -22.96
N THR A 16 -0.14 19.59 -23.54
CA THR A 16 0.93 20.29 -22.80
C THR A 16 0.41 21.50 -22.04
N ASN A 17 -0.57 22.22 -22.60
CA ASN A 17 -1.18 23.38 -21.94
C ASN A 17 -2.01 23.01 -20.70
N THR A 18 -2.77 21.91 -20.76
CA THR A 18 -3.56 21.46 -19.60
C THR A 18 -2.67 20.97 -18.46
N SER A 19 -1.63 20.18 -18.77
CA SER A 19 -0.64 19.71 -17.79
C SER A 19 0.12 20.87 -17.13
N LEU A 20 0.44 21.91 -17.89
CA LEU A 20 1.08 23.12 -17.36
C LEU A 20 0.18 23.85 -16.35
N TRP A 21 -1.10 24.07 -16.69
CA TRP A 21 -2.05 24.71 -15.78
C TRP A 21 -2.32 23.87 -14.53
N HIS A 22 -2.36 22.54 -14.66
CA HIS A 22 -2.42 21.63 -13.52
C HIS A 22 -1.26 21.86 -12.54
N ARG A 23 -0.04 22.05 -13.05
CA ARG A 23 1.17 22.33 -12.26
C ARG A 23 1.16 23.75 -11.66
N ARG A 24 0.79 24.77 -12.43
CA ARG A 24 0.66 26.18 -11.96
C ARG A 24 -0.36 26.30 -10.81
N LEU A 25 -1.44 25.53 -10.85
CA LEU A 25 -2.49 25.50 -9.83
C LEU A 25 -2.15 24.59 -8.62
N GLY A 26 -0.91 24.14 -8.48
CA GLY A 26 -0.46 23.33 -7.36
C GLY A 26 -1.04 21.92 -7.38
N HIS A 27 -1.05 21.32 -8.57
CA HIS A 27 -1.59 19.99 -8.86
C HIS A 27 -3.10 19.86 -8.63
N MET A 28 -3.89 20.89 -8.96
CA MET A 28 -5.35 20.88 -8.75
C MET A 28 -6.03 19.70 -9.46
N SER A 29 -7.13 19.18 -8.91
CA SER A 29 -7.89 18.12 -9.56
C SER A 29 -8.53 18.59 -10.87
N GLU A 30 -8.70 17.67 -11.80
CA GLU A 30 -9.35 17.92 -13.09
C GLU A 30 -10.74 18.54 -12.93
N LYS A 31 -11.56 18.05 -11.99
CA LYS A 31 -12.86 18.64 -11.65
C LYS A 31 -12.74 20.12 -11.23
N GLY A 32 -11.73 20.48 -10.45
CA GLY A 32 -11.50 21.86 -10.04
C GLY A 32 -11.11 22.75 -11.22
N MET A 33 -10.25 22.23 -12.11
CA MET A 33 -9.86 22.95 -13.33
C MET A 33 -11.05 23.15 -14.27
N LYS A 34 -11.90 22.13 -14.48
CA LYS A 34 -13.11 22.22 -15.33
C LYS A 34 -14.04 23.33 -14.88
N ILE A 35 -14.16 23.54 -13.57
CA ILE A 35 -14.97 24.61 -12.99
C ILE A 35 -14.31 25.98 -13.16
N LEU A 36 -12.99 26.09 -13.08
CA LEU A 36 -12.30 27.34 -13.39
C LEU A 36 -12.42 27.71 -14.87
N LEU A 37 -12.38 26.71 -15.76
CA LEU A 37 -12.61 26.91 -17.19
C LEU A 37 -14.05 27.37 -17.48
N SER A 38 -15.05 26.74 -16.87
CA SER A 38 -16.46 27.15 -17.04
C SER A 38 -16.75 28.55 -16.50
N LYS A 39 -15.91 29.05 -15.58
CA LYS A 39 -15.97 30.43 -15.06
C LYS A 39 -15.12 31.43 -15.86
N GLY A 40 -14.54 31.02 -17.00
CA GLY A 40 -13.73 31.89 -17.86
C GLY A 40 -12.37 32.30 -17.28
N LYS A 41 -11.91 31.66 -16.19
CA LYS A 41 -10.66 32.03 -15.50
C LYS A 41 -9.39 31.45 -16.15
N LEU A 42 -9.56 30.51 -17.11
CA LEU A 42 -8.49 29.84 -17.84
C LEU A 42 -8.66 30.06 -19.36
N PRO A 43 -8.45 31.29 -19.86
CA PRO A 43 -8.81 31.67 -21.25
C PRO A 43 -7.98 30.95 -22.32
N GLU A 44 -6.81 30.42 -21.97
CA GLU A 44 -5.90 29.74 -22.91
C GLU A 44 -6.28 28.26 -23.19
N LEU A 45 -7.24 27.69 -22.45
CA LEU A 45 -7.65 26.29 -22.57
C LEU A 45 -9.02 26.16 -23.23
N LYS A 46 -9.15 25.27 -24.23
CA LYS A 46 -10.44 24.93 -24.86
C LYS A 46 -11.13 23.73 -24.20
N SER A 47 -10.33 22.78 -23.72
CA SER A 47 -10.77 21.59 -23.01
C SER A 47 -9.76 21.24 -21.92
N ILE A 48 -10.20 20.47 -20.93
CA ILE A 48 -9.32 19.96 -19.87
C ILE A 48 -9.34 18.45 -19.98
N ASP A 49 -8.22 17.95 -20.49
CA ASP A 49 -7.84 16.55 -20.49
C ASP A 49 -6.32 16.51 -20.28
N PHE A 50 -5.86 15.75 -19.29
CA PHE A 50 -4.43 15.56 -19.04
C PHE A 50 -4.17 14.19 -18.44
N ASP A 51 -3.08 13.57 -18.92
CA ASP A 51 -2.66 12.23 -18.51
C ASP A 51 -2.30 12.14 -17.02
N MET A 52 -2.14 10.90 -16.57
CA MET A 52 -1.75 10.55 -15.21
C MET A 52 -0.58 11.39 -14.66
N CYS A 53 -0.81 12.12 -13.57
CA CYS A 53 0.24 12.88 -12.89
C CYS A 53 0.86 12.07 -11.73
N GLU A 54 2.10 11.61 -11.90
CA GLU A 54 2.84 10.84 -10.90
C GLU A 54 2.94 11.57 -9.53
N SER A 55 3.26 12.87 -9.53
CA SER A 55 3.38 13.66 -8.30
C SER A 55 2.03 13.81 -7.56
N CYS A 56 0.89 13.71 -8.27
CA CYS A 56 -0.43 13.63 -7.64
C CYS A 56 -0.64 12.28 -6.96
N ILE A 57 -0.25 11.18 -7.61
CA ILE A 57 -0.40 9.82 -7.04
C ILE A 57 0.43 9.72 -5.76
N LEU A 58 1.72 10.05 -5.83
CA LEU A 58 2.62 10.03 -4.67
C LEU A 58 2.19 11.01 -3.56
N GLY A 59 1.56 12.12 -3.96
CA GLY A 59 1.16 13.20 -3.05
C GLY A 59 -0.18 13.01 -2.36
N LYS A 60 -1.16 12.39 -3.06
CA LYS A 60 -2.60 12.48 -2.76
C LYS A 60 -3.34 11.15 -2.73
N GLN A 61 -2.67 10.02 -3.01
CA GLN A 61 -3.31 8.70 -2.94
C GLN A 61 -3.89 8.44 -1.55
N LYS A 62 -5.18 8.10 -1.50
CA LYS A 62 -5.94 7.85 -0.26
C LYS A 62 -6.43 6.41 -0.23
N LYS A 63 -6.58 5.86 0.98
CA LYS A 63 -7.46 4.69 1.20
C LYS A 63 -8.92 5.16 1.13
N VAL A 64 -9.80 4.32 0.58
CA VAL A 64 -11.23 4.60 0.34
C VAL A 64 -11.90 5.32 1.53
N SER A 65 -12.59 6.43 1.26
CA SER A 65 -13.20 7.29 2.29
C SER A 65 -14.72 7.24 2.28
N PHE A 66 -15.31 7.34 3.47
CA PHE A 66 -16.76 7.43 3.71
C PHE A 66 -17.40 8.71 3.13
N LEU A 67 -18.67 8.61 2.72
CA LEU A 67 -19.54 9.75 2.48
C LEU A 67 -19.72 10.52 3.79
N LYS A 68 -19.49 11.84 3.76
CA LYS A 68 -19.78 12.75 4.86
C LYS A 68 -20.80 13.77 4.39
N THR A 69 -21.80 13.99 5.23
CA THR A 69 -22.82 15.04 5.14
C THR A 69 -22.16 16.40 4.96
N GLY A 70 -22.58 17.15 3.93
CA GLY A 70 -22.21 18.54 3.77
C GLY A 70 -22.72 19.35 4.95
N ARG A 71 -21.84 20.11 5.61
CA ARG A 71 -22.26 21.19 6.49
C ARG A 71 -22.27 22.47 5.66
N THR A 72 -23.39 23.17 5.65
CA THR A 72 -23.49 24.50 5.05
C THR A 72 -22.60 25.47 5.84
N PRO A 73 -21.75 26.27 5.17
CA PRO A 73 -21.04 27.38 5.79
C PRO A 73 -21.96 28.34 6.55
N LYS A 74 -21.43 29.01 7.57
CA LYS A 74 -22.10 30.16 8.19
C LYS A 74 -22.24 31.32 7.20
N ALA A 75 -23.31 32.10 7.39
CA ALA A 75 -23.70 33.15 6.46
C ALA A 75 -22.80 34.41 6.52
N LYS A 76 -22.16 34.72 7.66
CA LYS A 76 -21.37 35.94 7.85
C LYS A 76 -19.87 35.65 8.06
N LYS A 77 -19.00 36.48 7.46
CA LYS A 77 -17.54 36.49 7.68
C LYS A 77 -17.24 36.68 9.18
N LEU A 78 -16.22 35.99 9.69
CA LEU A 78 -15.75 36.04 11.09
C LEU A 78 -16.77 35.61 12.17
N GLU A 79 -17.92 35.04 11.80
CA GLU A 79 -18.86 34.45 12.76
C GLU A 79 -18.27 33.22 13.46
N LEU A 80 -17.53 32.40 12.71
CA LEU A 80 -16.85 31.21 13.21
C LEU A 80 -15.52 31.05 12.48
N VAL A 81 -14.43 30.97 13.24
CA VAL A 81 -13.09 30.70 12.74
C VAL A 81 -12.64 29.35 13.28
N HIS A 82 -12.17 28.46 12.41
CA HIS A 82 -11.56 27.20 12.83
C HIS A 82 -10.05 27.37 12.87
N THR A 83 -9.42 26.88 13.94
CA THR A 83 -7.96 26.87 14.10
C THR A 83 -7.44 25.48 14.43
N ASP A 84 -6.25 25.17 13.94
CA ASP A 84 -5.54 23.92 14.21
C ASP A 84 -4.03 24.15 14.10
N LEU A 85 -3.26 23.54 15.01
CA LEU A 85 -1.81 23.62 15.05
C LEU A 85 -1.20 22.33 14.50
N TRP A 86 -0.48 22.44 13.38
CA TRP A 86 0.21 21.30 12.79
C TRP A 86 1.68 21.23 13.24
N GLY A 87 2.10 20.10 13.82
CA GLY A 87 3.49 19.80 14.16
C GLY A 87 3.64 18.94 15.43
N PRO A 88 4.88 18.70 15.92
CA PRO A 88 6.14 19.16 15.35
C PRO A 88 6.52 18.42 14.07
N SER A 89 7.08 19.16 13.11
CA SER A 89 7.78 18.54 11.99
C SER A 89 9.11 17.94 12.44
N PRO A 90 9.48 16.73 11.95
CA PRO A 90 10.82 16.18 12.15
C PRO A 90 11.94 17.00 11.50
N VAL A 91 11.61 17.78 10.46
CA VAL A 91 12.58 18.61 9.71
C VAL A 91 12.21 20.08 9.86
N ALA A 92 13.13 20.89 10.35
CA ALA A 92 12.97 22.34 10.41
C ALA A 92 12.92 22.93 9.00
N SER A 93 12.13 23.98 8.79
CA SER A 93 12.17 24.74 7.54
C SER A 93 13.47 25.55 7.43
N LEU A 94 13.75 26.15 6.27
CA LEU A 94 14.89 27.07 6.11
C LEU A 94 14.93 28.18 7.18
N GLY A 95 13.75 28.70 7.59
CA GLY A 95 13.62 29.67 8.69
C GLY A 95 13.61 29.09 10.11
N GLY A 96 13.89 27.79 10.29
CA GLY A 96 13.90 27.12 11.61
C GLY A 96 12.53 26.73 12.18
N SER A 97 11.42 27.05 11.50
CA SER A 97 10.08 26.74 11.98
C SER A 97 9.83 25.23 12.02
N ARG A 98 9.15 24.76 13.08
CA ARG A 98 8.78 23.35 13.30
C ARG A 98 7.28 23.11 13.31
N TYR A 99 6.48 24.17 13.45
CA TYR A 99 5.03 24.13 13.47
C TYR A 99 4.46 25.09 12.42
N TYR A 100 3.18 24.92 12.08
CA TYR A 100 2.39 26.01 11.50
C TYR A 100 0.99 25.97 12.07
N ILE A 101 0.40 27.15 12.27
CA ILE A 101 -0.99 27.31 12.67
C ILE A 101 -1.80 27.73 11.45
N THR A 102 -3.04 27.22 11.37
CA THR A 102 -3.99 27.61 10.34
C THR A 102 -5.20 28.28 10.94
N PHE A 103 -5.61 29.40 10.37
CA PHE A 103 -6.89 30.05 10.67
C PHE A 103 -7.78 29.94 9.44
N ILE A 104 -9.03 29.51 9.62
CA ILE A 104 -9.96 29.29 8.51
C ILE A 104 -11.30 29.92 8.85
N ASP A 105 -11.70 30.92 8.08
CA ASP A 105 -13.03 31.51 8.20
C ASP A 105 -14.09 30.53 7.69
N ASP A 106 -15.14 30.26 8.47
CA ASP A 106 -16.15 29.26 8.09
C ASP A 106 -16.98 29.68 6.87
N SER A 107 -17.22 30.99 6.72
CA SER A 107 -18.08 31.56 5.68
C SER A 107 -17.39 31.63 4.31
N SER A 108 -16.22 32.29 4.25
CA SER A 108 -15.41 32.44 3.04
C SER A 108 -14.51 31.25 2.74
N ARG A 109 -14.28 30.35 3.71
CA ARG A 109 -13.29 29.26 3.64
C ARG A 109 -11.86 29.73 3.34
N LYS A 110 -11.58 31.04 3.46
CA LYS A 110 -10.24 31.58 3.32
C LYS A 110 -9.34 31.01 4.42
N VAL A 111 -8.17 30.54 4.03
CA VAL A 111 -7.17 29.98 4.94
C VAL A 111 -5.95 30.90 5.04
N TRP A 112 -5.51 31.14 6.27
CA TRP A 112 -4.24 31.76 6.59
C TRP A 112 -3.32 30.74 7.25
N VAL A 113 -2.03 30.78 6.92
CA VAL A 113 -1.03 29.87 7.48
C VAL A 113 0.14 30.67 8.01
N TYR A 114 0.52 30.44 9.28
CA TYR A 114 1.67 31.08 9.91
C TYR A 114 2.63 30.03 10.45
N PHE A 115 3.93 30.19 10.19
CA PHE A 115 4.97 29.23 10.57
C PHE A 115 5.63 29.61 11.89
N LEU A 116 5.69 28.66 12.83
CA LEU A 116 6.12 28.89 14.21
C LEU A 116 7.35 28.04 14.56
N LYS A 117 8.25 28.58 15.40
CA LYS A 117 9.40 27.83 15.93
C LYS A 117 8.96 26.98 17.12
N ASN A 118 8.17 27.58 18.02
CA ASN A 118 7.66 26.94 19.23
C ASN A 118 6.13 26.94 19.28
N LYS A 119 5.55 26.06 20.11
CA LYS A 119 4.10 26.04 20.34
C LYS A 119 3.59 27.28 21.10
N SER A 120 4.43 27.88 21.93
CA SER A 120 4.13 29.10 22.70
C SER A 120 3.85 30.32 21.81
N ASP A 121 4.34 30.32 20.56
CA ASP A 121 4.22 31.46 19.64
C ASP A 121 2.79 31.61 19.07
N VAL A 122 1.89 30.66 19.36
CA VAL A 122 0.50 30.62 18.87
C VAL A 122 -0.29 31.85 19.33
N PHE A 123 -0.19 32.23 20.60
CA PHE A 123 -0.97 33.34 21.15
C PHE A 123 -0.60 34.69 20.52
N GLU A 124 0.69 34.99 20.42
CA GLU A 124 1.17 36.22 19.76
C GLU A 124 0.78 36.27 18.28
N THR A 125 0.82 35.13 17.61
CA THR A 125 0.41 35.02 16.20
C THR A 125 -1.08 35.26 16.03
N PHE A 126 -1.91 34.71 16.92
CA PHE A 126 -3.36 34.95 16.93
C PHE A 126 -3.69 36.44 17.11
N LYS A 127 -3.03 37.14 18.04
CA LYS A 127 -3.23 38.59 18.25
C LYS A 127 -2.95 39.39 16.98
N LYS A 128 -1.82 39.11 16.32
CA LYS A 128 -1.43 39.77 15.06
C LYS A 128 -2.43 39.47 13.94
N TRP A 129 -2.83 38.21 13.79
CA TRP A 129 -3.79 37.81 12.77
C TRP A 129 -5.18 38.43 12.99
N LYS A 130 -5.70 38.40 14.24
CA LYS A 130 -6.97 39.03 14.62
C LYS A 130 -6.97 40.51 14.25
N ALA A 131 -5.95 41.27 14.67
CA ALA A 131 -5.87 42.69 14.38
C ALA A 131 -5.91 42.98 12.87
N MET A 132 -5.21 42.18 12.08
CA MET A 132 -5.20 42.30 10.62
C MET A 132 -6.58 42.03 10.00
N VAL A 133 -7.24 40.91 10.31
CA VAL A 133 -8.51 40.54 9.66
C VAL A 133 -9.69 41.41 10.12
N GLU A 134 -9.69 41.85 11.37
CA GLU A 134 -10.73 42.76 11.88
C GLU A 134 -10.60 44.15 11.27
N THR A 135 -9.36 44.63 11.04
CA THR A 135 -9.10 45.89 10.33
C THR A 135 -9.46 45.78 8.85
N GLU A 136 -9.12 44.67 8.20
CA GLU A 136 -9.40 44.47 6.77
C GLU A 136 -10.91 44.43 6.47
N THR A 137 -11.71 43.83 7.36
CA THR A 137 -13.14 43.62 7.12
C THR A 137 -14.06 44.60 7.86
N GLY A 138 -13.55 45.29 8.89
CA GLY A 138 -14.38 46.06 9.82
C GLY A 138 -15.27 45.20 10.73
N LEU A 139 -15.15 43.87 10.68
CA LEU A 139 -15.94 42.92 11.47
C LEU A 139 -15.11 42.37 12.62
N ARG A 140 -15.76 41.98 13.72
CA ARG A 140 -15.12 41.33 14.87
C ARG A 140 -15.29 39.82 14.84
N ILE A 141 -14.27 39.11 15.33
CA ILE A 141 -14.33 37.65 15.50
C ILE A 141 -15.34 37.32 16.61
N LYS A 142 -16.36 36.51 16.30
CA LYS A 142 -17.38 36.12 17.29
C LYS A 142 -17.06 34.82 18.00
N CYS A 143 -16.54 33.85 17.26
CA CYS A 143 -16.26 32.53 17.79
C CYS A 143 -15.00 31.94 17.18
N LEU A 144 -14.13 31.40 18.03
CA LEU A 144 -12.95 30.65 17.65
C LEU A 144 -13.13 29.19 18.07
N ARG A 145 -13.01 28.28 17.11
CA ARG A 145 -13.09 26.84 17.35
C ARG A 145 -11.72 26.19 17.20
N SER A 146 -11.27 25.53 18.24
CA SER A 146 -9.99 24.82 18.30
C SER A 146 -10.19 23.38 18.77
N ASP A 147 -9.14 22.58 18.66
CA ASP A 147 -9.05 21.34 19.44
C ASP A 147 -8.73 21.64 20.93
N ASN A 148 -8.60 20.58 21.73
CA ASN A 148 -8.21 20.68 23.14
C ASN A 148 -6.67 20.76 23.32
N GLY A 149 -5.96 21.39 22.37
CA GLY A 149 -4.52 21.62 22.47
C GLY A 149 -4.15 22.56 23.64
N GLY A 150 -3.07 22.24 24.35
CA GLY A 150 -2.59 23.04 25.49
C GLY A 150 -2.22 24.48 25.11
N GLU A 151 -1.80 24.70 23.86
CA GLU A 151 -1.49 26.03 23.30
C GLU A 151 -2.70 27.00 23.26
N TYR A 152 -3.93 26.47 23.35
CA TYR A 152 -5.16 27.27 23.41
C TYR A 152 -5.72 27.39 24.85
N ILE A 153 -5.01 26.83 25.83
CA ILE A 153 -5.38 26.81 27.24
C ILE A 153 -4.37 27.63 28.05
N ASP A 154 -3.08 27.41 27.80
CA ASP A 154 -1.99 28.00 28.56
C ASP A 154 -1.70 29.45 28.10
N GLY A 155 -1.10 30.26 28.99
CA GLY A 155 -0.48 31.55 28.61
C GLY A 155 -1.44 32.73 28.39
N GLY A 156 -2.63 32.73 28.98
CA GLY A 156 -3.55 33.88 28.93
C GLY A 156 -4.46 33.93 27.69
N PHE A 157 -4.43 32.90 26.83
CA PHE A 157 -5.19 32.88 25.57
C PHE A 157 -6.70 32.92 25.81
N SER A 158 -7.19 32.12 26.76
CA SER A 158 -8.62 32.01 27.07
C SER A 158 -9.14 33.29 27.71
N GLU A 159 -8.37 33.89 28.61
CA GLU A 159 -8.66 35.15 29.29
C GLU A 159 -8.71 36.30 28.29
N TYR A 160 -7.75 36.35 27.35
CA TYR A 160 -7.75 37.35 26.28
C TYR A 160 -8.97 37.22 25.36
N CYS A 161 -9.34 36.00 24.97
CA CYS A 161 -10.54 35.78 24.16
C CYS A 161 -11.81 36.22 24.90
N ALA A 162 -11.93 35.88 26.19
CA ALA A 162 -13.05 36.32 27.03
C ALA A 162 -13.12 37.85 27.15
N ALA A 163 -11.98 38.52 27.39
CA ALA A 163 -11.89 39.98 27.46
C ALA A 163 -12.26 40.69 26.14
N GLN A 164 -12.00 40.03 25.00
CA GLN A 164 -12.37 40.54 23.68
C GLN A 164 -13.78 40.11 23.23
N GLY A 165 -14.52 39.37 24.06
CA GLY A 165 -15.87 38.87 23.75
C GLY A 165 -15.91 37.73 22.73
N ILE A 166 -14.80 37.03 22.52
CA ILE A 166 -14.69 35.90 21.58
C ILE A 166 -15.08 34.60 22.28
N ARG A 167 -16.11 33.92 21.78
CA ARG A 167 -16.52 32.62 22.32
C ARG A 167 -15.56 31.51 21.85
N MET A 168 -14.90 30.85 22.79
CA MET A 168 -14.05 29.69 22.51
C MET A 168 -14.88 28.40 22.47
N GLU A 169 -14.92 27.75 21.31
CA GLU A 169 -15.54 26.44 21.15
C GLU A 169 -14.46 25.36 21.05
N LYS A 170 -14.37 24.51 22.08
CA LYS A 170 -13.40 23.41 22.11
C LYS A 170 -14.06 22.11 21.71
N THR A 171 -13.37 21.29 20.91
CA THR A 171 -13.90 19.94 20.58
C THR A 171 -13.85 19.01 21.79
N ILE A 172 -14.89 18.19 21.98
CA ILE A 172 -14.93 17.19 23.06
C ILE A 172 -13.79 16.18 22.85
N PRO A 173 -13.06 15.78 23.92
CA PRO A 173 -12.03 14.74 23.84
C PRO A 173 -12.53 13.49 23.11
N ARG A 174 -11.68 12.90 22.25
CA ARG A 174 -11.98 11.71 21.41
C ARG A 174 -13.06 11.90 20.32
N THR A 175 -13.48 13.13 20.02
CA THR A 175 -14.35 13.44 18.87
C THR A 175 -13.69 14.39 17.84
N PRO A 176 -12.61 13.94 17.16
CA PRO A 176 -11.87 14.76 16.19
C PRO A 176 -12.74 15.28 15.03
N GLN A 177 -13.93 14.70 14.81
CA GLN A 177 -14.85 15.13 13.76
C GLN A 177 -15.37 16.58 13.95
N HIS A 178 -15.32 17.16 15.16
CA HIS A 178 -15.86 18.50 15.42
C HIS A 178 -14.98 19.65 14.92
N ASN A 179 -13.64 19.49 14.86
CA ASN A 179 -12.70 20.41 14.19
C ASN A 179 -12.36 19.95 12.76
N GLY A 180 -13.23 19.13 12.17
CA GLY A 180 -12.97 18.50 10.88
C GLY A 180 -12.81 19.47 9.70
N VAL A 181 -13.10 20.77 9.85
CA VAL A 181 -12.79 21.78 8.84
C VAL A 181 -11.29 22.05 8.80
N ALA A 182 -10.69 22.39 9.94
CA ALA A 182 -9.26 22.68 10.02
C ALA A 182 -8.39 21.45 9.75
N GLU A 183 -8.76 20.28 10.30
CA GLU A 183 -8.05 19.02 10.00
C GLU A 183 -8.06 18.69 8.49
N ARG A 184 -9.21 18.88 7.82
CA ARG A 184 -9.33 18.62 6.38
C ARG A 184 -8.49 19.61 5.58
N MET A 185 -8.48 20.88 5.96
CA MET A 185 -7.69 21.89 5.29
C MET A 185 -6.19 21.62 5.46
N ASN A 186 -5.74 21.28 6.67
CA ASN A 186 -4.35 20.88 6.93
C ASN A 186 -3.94 19.66 6.12
N ARG A 187 -4.84 18.68 5.97
CA ARG A 187 -4.61 17.56 5.06
C ARG A 187 -4.47 18.02 3.61
N THR A 188 -5.36 18.88 3.10
CA THR A 188 -5.30 19.39 1.72
C THR A 188 -4.04 20.23 1.46
N LEU A 189 -3.63 21.06 2.41
CA LEU A 189 -2.38 21.83 2.37
C LEU A 189 -1.17 20.90 2.24
N ASN A 190 -1.09 19.89 3.12
CA ASN A 190 0.02 18.93 3.12
C ASN A 190 0.05 18.07 1.84
N GLU A 191 -1.11 17.67 1.31
CA GLU A 191 -1.24 16.92 0.06
C GLU A 191 -0.73 17.73 -1.14
N ARG A 192 -1.15 18.99 -1.27
CA ARG A 192 -0.68 19.89 -2.36
C ARG A 192 0.80 20.23 -2.21
N ALA A 193 1.23 20.60 -1.01
CA ALA A 193 2.64 20.91 -0.73
C ALA A 193 3.54 19.71 -1.04
N ARG A 194 3.11 18.48 -0.71
CA ARG A 194 3.83 17.26 -1.04
C ARG A 194 3.92 17.05 -2.54
N SER A 195 2.82 17.17 -3.29
CA SER A 195 2.84 17.03 -4.75
C SER A 195 3.76 18.05 -5.41
N MET A 196 3.64 19.34 -5.06
CA MET A 196 4.50 20.39 -5.63
C MET A 196 5.98 20.15 -5.34
N ARG A 197 6.30 19.78 -4.09
CA ARG A 197 7.70 19.50 -3.70
C ARG A 197 8.26 18.28 -4.43
N LEU A 198 7.48 17.21 -4.57
CA LEU A 198 7.90 16.00 -5.30
C LEU A 198 8.07 16.27 -6.79
N HIS A 199 7.18 17.06 -7.39
CA HIS A 199 7.29 17.48 -8.78
C HIS A 199 8.58 18.28 -9.04
N ALA A 200 8.86 19.25 -8.16
CA ALA A 200 10.07 20.07 -8.23
C ALA A 200 11.35 19.30 -7.87
N GLY A 201 11.26 18.27 -7.03
CA GLY A 201 12.41 17.58 -6.42
C GLY A 201 13.11 18.37 -5.30
N LEU A 202 12.44 19.35 -4.71
CA LEU A 202 13.00 20.16 -3.63
C LEU A 202 13.12 19.36 -2.31
N PRO A 203 14.17 19.57 -1.49
CA PRO A 203 14.31 18.94 -0.18
C PRO A 203 13.17 19.25 0.81
N LYS A 204 13.02 18.45 1.86
CA LYS A 204 11.98 18.62 2.89
C LYS A 204 12.09 19.94 3.68
N THR A 205 13.24 20.61 3.65
CA THR A 205 13.47 21.94 4.26
C THR A 205 12.57 23.03 3.67
N PHE A 206 12.15 22.89 2.40
CA PHE A 206 11.23 23.81 1.71
C PHE A 206 9.75 23.56 2.05
N ARG A 207 9.45 22.75 3.08
CA ARG A 207 8.06 22.43 3.45
C ARG A 207 7.23 23.68 3.77
N ALA A 208 7.84 24.71 4.36
CA ALA A 208 7.13 25.92 4.74
C ALA A 208 6.72 26.71 3.49
N ASP A 209 7.65 26.91 2.57
CA ASP A 209 7.42 27.63 1.31
C ASP A 209 6.40 26.89 0.42
N ALA A 210 6.46 25.55 0.39
CA ALA A 210 5.48 24.73 -0.32
C ALA A 210 4.07 24.80 0.31
N VAL A 211 3.95 24.82 1.64
CA VAL A 211 2.65 24.97 2.33
C VAL A 211 2.09 26.38 2.16
N SER A 212 2.93 27.42 2.25
CA SER A 212 2.54 28.81 1.99
C SER A 212 2.01 28.98 0.56
N THR A 213 2.74 28.45 -0.43
CA THR A 213 2.29 28.44 -1.83
C THR A 213 0.99 27.66 -2.00
N ALA A 214 0.84 26.52 -1.32
CA ALA A 214 -0.39 25.74 -1.39
C ALA A 214 -1.59 26.52 -0.83
N ALA A 215 -1.43 27.24 0.27
CA ALA A 215 -2.47 28.10 0.85
C ALA A 215 -2.88 29.21 -0.12
N TYR A 216 -1.90 29.89 -0.71
CA TYR A 216 -2.12 30.94 -1.72
C TYR A 216 -2.96 30.45 -2.92
N LEU A 217 -2.66 29.23 -3.39
CA LEU A 217 -3.36 28.60 -4.52
C LEU A 217 -4.72 28.00 -4.12
N ILE A 218 -4.90 27.56 -2.88
CA ILE A 218 -6.20 27.07 -2.38
C ILE A 218 -7.20 28.22 -2.28
N ASN A 219 -6.78 29.38 -1.77
CA ASN A 219 -7.64 30.56 -1.68
C ASN A 219 -8.12 31.07 -3.05
N ARG A 220 -7.39 30.73 -4.13
CA ARG A 220 -7.71 31.07 -5.53
C ARG A 220 -8.33 29.89 -6.30
N GLY A 221 -8.64 28.79 -5.61
CA GLY A 221 -9.28 27.62 -6.20
C GLY A 221 -10.76 27.52 -5.87
N PRO A 222 -11.52 26.71 -6.61
CA PRO A 222 -12.95 26.50 -6.34
C PRO A 222 -13.17 25.74 -5.03
N SER A 223 -14.07 26.26 -4.19
CA SER A 223 -14.42 25.67 -2.88
C SER A 223 -15.78 24.95 -2.93
N VAL A 224 -15.78 23.64 -2.72
CA VAL A 224 -17.02 22.81 -2.76
C VAL A 224 -18.10 23.31 -1.80
N PRO A 225 -17.81 23.61 -0.51
CA PRO A 225 -18.83 24.08 0.43
C PRO A 225 -19.48 25.43 0.05
N MET A 226 -18.91 26.16 -0.90
CA MET A 226 -19.35 27.49 -1.31
C MET A 226 -19.82 27.50 -2.78
N GLU A 227 -20.34 26.37 -3.25
CA GLU A 227 -20.83 26.23 -4.64
C GLU A 227 -19.75 26.62 -5.67
N PHE A 228 -18.51 26.26 -5.35
CA PHE A 228 -17.33 26.50 -6.18
C PHE A 228 -16.98 27.99 -6.42
N ARG A 229 -17.41 28.88 -5.52
CA ARG A 229 -16.82 30.22 -5.41
C ARG A 229 -15.38 30.15 -4.91
N LEU A 230 -14.59 31.18 -5.22
CA LEU A 230 -13.19 31.28 -4.82
C LEU A 230 -13.12 31.96 -3.44
N PRO A 231 -12.45 31.36 -2.44
CA PRO A 231 -12.34 31.95 -1.11
C PRO A 231 -11.83 33.40 -1.09
N GLU A 232 -10.85 33.72 -1.93
CA GLU A 232 -10.27 35.05 -2.02
C GLU A 232 -11.26 36.08 -2.60
N GLU A 233 -12.06 35.70 -3.60
CA GLU A 233 -13.09 36.57 -4.18
C GLU A 233 -14.22 36.82 -3.17
N VAL A 234 -14.62 35.79 -2.41
CA VAL A 234 -15.65 35.95 -1.38
C VAL A 234 -15.15 36.74 -0.17
N TRP A 235 -13.85 36.65 0.17
CA TRP A 235 -13.28 37.42 1.27
C TRP A 235 -13.10 38.89 0.91
N SER A 236 -12.46 39.17 -0.23
CA SER A 236 -12.06 40.53 -0.63
C SER A 236 -13.13 41.27 -1.45
N ASP A 237 -14.15 40.56 -1.92
CA ASP A 237 -15.17 41.05 -2.85
C ASP A 237 -14.56 41.63 -4.16
N LYS A 238 -13.33 41.21 -4.49
CA LYS A 238 -12.58 41.59 -5.69
C LYS A 238 -12.27 40.39 -6.56
N GLU A 239 -12.19 40.62 -7.87
CA GLU A 239 -11.88 39.58 -8.84
C GLU A 239 -10.40 39.11 -8.78
N VAL A 240 -10.18 37.80 -8.82
CA VAL A 240 -8.83 37.20 -8.79
C VAL A 240 -8.31 36.96 -10.22
N LYS A 241 -7.08 37.42 -10.48
CA LYS A 241 -6.31 37.14 -11.71
C LYS A 241 -5.45 35.88 -11.56
N PHE A 242 -5.21 35.17 -12.67
CA PHE A 242 -4.46 33.91 -12.72
C PHE A 242 -3.18 33.96 -13.58
N SER A 243 -2.97 35.04 -14.35
CA SER A 243 -1.87 35.16 -15.32
C SER A 243 -0.48 35.16 -14.68
N HIS A 244 -0.38 35.56 -13.41
CA HIS A 244 0.87 35.61 -12.65
C HIS A 244 1.23 34.27 -12.00
N LEU A 245 0.39 33.23 -12.11
CA LEU A 245 0.70 31.93 -11.50
C LEU A 245 1.78 31.20 -12.28
N LYS A 246 2.77 30.67 -11.55
CA LYS A 246 3.92 29.93 -12.09
C LYS A 246 4.09 28.58 -11.42
N VAL A 247 4.72 27.62 -12.12
CA VAL A 247 4.98 26.28 -11.59
C VAL A 247 5.99 26.33 -10.45
N PHE A 248 5.58 25.84 -9.26
CA PHE A 248 6.45 25.77 -8.09
C PHE A 248 7.72 24.94 -8.35
N GLY A 249 8.89 25.49 -8.04
CA GLY A 249 10.19 24.86 -8.19
C GLY A 249 10.80 24.92 -9.60
N CYS A 250 10.20 25.69 -10.52
CA CYS A 250 10.76 25.90 -11.85
C CYS A 250 12.03 26.75 -11.82
N VAL A 251 12.88 26.58 -12.82
CA VAL A 251 14.05 27.44 -13.06
C VAL A 251 13.58 28.85 -13.41
N SER A 252 14.23 29.86 -12.86
CA SER A 252 13.87 31.27 -13.02
C SER A 252 15.13 32.14 -13.12
N TYR A 253 15.18 32.98 -14.14
CA TYR A 253 16.29 33.91 -14.38
C TYR A 253 15.91 35.27 -13.81
N VAL A 254 16.47 35.58 -12.64
CA VAL A 254 16.20 36.81 -11.89
C VAL A 254 17.16 37.90 -12.35
N HIS A 255 16.65 39.03 -12.83
CA HIS A 255 17.50 40.14 -13.28
C HIS A 255 18.36 40.68 -12.12
N ILE A 256 19.65 40.91 -12.39
CA ILE A 256 20.61 41.54 -11.49
C ILE A 256 20.66 43.02 -11.84
N ASP A 257 20.45 43.90 -10.84
CA ASP A 257 20.47 45.34 -11.02
C ASP A 257 21.84 45.83 -11.52
N SER A 258 21.84 46.93 -12.28
CA SER A 258 23.05 47.49 -12.92
C SER A 258 24.18 47.78 -11.94
N ASP A 259 23.83 48.12 -10.71
CA ASP A 259 24.77 48.60 -9.70
C ASP A 259 25.52 47.43 -9.02
N ALA A 260 25.03 46.20 -9.21
CA ALA A 260 25.60 44.97 -8.67
C ALA A 260 26.35 44.15 -9.73
N ARG A 261 26.62 44.72 -10.92
CA ARG A 261 27.25 44.03 -12.05
C ARG A 261 28.21 44.94 -12.83
N SER A 262 29.31 44.39 -13.32
CA SER A 262 30.18 45.04 -14.30
C SER A 262 29.53 45.08 -15.70
N LYS A 263 30.08 45.85 -16.65
CA LYS A 263 29.53 45.94 -18.03
C LYS A 263 29.46 44.59 -18.76
N LEU A 264 30.30 43.61 -18.38
CA LEU A 264 30.42 42.31 -19.04
C LEU A 264 29.74 41.16 -18.26
N ASP A 265 29.28 41.41 -17.03
CA ASP A 265 28.66 40.38 -16.19
C ASP A 265 27.27 39.96 -16.70
N ALA A 266 26.88 38.73 -16.40
CA ALA A 266 25.56 38.21 -16.73
C ALA A 266 24.45 39.11 -16.14
N LYS A 267 23.46 39.44 -16.97
CA LYS A 267 22.34 40.33 -16.57
C LYS A 267 21.30 39.66 -15.66
N SER A 268 21.36 38.34 -15.52
CA SER A 268 20.39 37.56 -14.75
C SER A 268 21.04 36.39 -14.03
N LYS A 269 20.55 36.10 -12.83
CA LYS A 269 20.95 34.97 -12.01
C LYS A 269 19.95 33.82 -12.11
N ILE A 270 20.44 32.59 -12.23
CA ILE A 270 19.59 31.40 -12.13
C ILE A 270 19.18 31.16 -10.67
N CYS A 271 17.88 31.10 -10.42
CA CYS A 271 17.27 30.79 -9.13
C CYS A 271 16.06 29.87 -9.32
N PHE A 272 15.49 29.37 -8.23
CA PHE A 272 14.32 28.47 -8.28
C PHE A 272 13.10 29.12 -7.63
N PHE A 273 11.95 29.07 -8.30
CA PHE A 273 10.73 29.66 -7.78
C PHE A 273 10.19 28.90 -6.56
N ILE A 274 10.05 29.58 -5.41
CA ILE A 274 9.61 28.96 -4.14
C ILE A 274 8.35 29.60 -3.54
N GLY A 275 7.68 30.49 -4.26
CA GLY A 275 6.36 30.98 -3.86
C GLY A 275 6.14 32.48 -4.07
N TYR A 276 4.96 32.94 -3.67
CA TYR A 276 4.53 34.32 -3.83
C TYR A 276 4.91 35.16 -2.59
N GLY A 277 5.15 36.46 -2.78
CA GLY A 277 5.34 37.38 -1.66
C GLY A 277 4.00 37.74 -1.01
N ASP A 278 3.94 37.66 0.33
CA ASP A 278 2.76 38.07 1.11
C ASP A 278 2.63 39.61 1.17
N GLU A 279 3.41 40.28 2.01
CA GLU A 279 3.33 41.75 2.22
C GLU A 279 4.21 42.57 1.26
N LYS A 280 5.27 41.94 0.73
CA LYS A 280 6.18 42.59 -0.22
C LYS A 280 5.93 42.03 -1.61
N PHE A 281 5.54 42.90 -2.53
CA PHE A 281 5.24 42.52 -3.90
C PHE A 281 6.42 41.83 -4.60
N GLY A 282 6.12 40.80 -5.38
CA GLY A 282 7.09 40.05 -6.16
C GLY A 282 7.08 38.57 -5.83
N TYR A 283 7.85 37.81 -6.59
CA TYR A 283 8.01 36.37 -6.40
C TYR A 283 9.21 36.09 -5.50
N ARG A 284 9.19 34.96 -4.78
CA ARG A 284 10.27 34.49 -3.93
C ARG A 284 11.05 33.39 -4.66
N PHE A 285 12.37 33.52 -4.64
CA PHE A 285 13.29 32.61 -5.31
C PHE A 285 14.35 32.09 -4.35
N TRP A 286 14.78 30.86 -4.57
CA TRP A 286 15.92 30.27 -3.91
C TRP A 286 17.16 30.37 -4.79
N ASP A 287 18.16 31.07 -4.28
CA ASP A 287 19.51 31.15 -4.86
C ASP A 287 20.37 30.07 -4.21
N GLU A 288 20.60 28.98 -4.93
CA GLU A 288 21.39 27.84 -4.45
C GLU A 288 22.86 28.20 -4.22
N GLN A 289 23.45 29.04 -5.08
CA GLN A 289 24.86 29.42 -5.00
C GLN A 289 25.17 30.18 -3.71
N ASN A 290 24.31 31.14 -3.36
CA ASN A 290 24.47 31.95 -2.14
C ASN A 290 23.67 31.41 -0.94
N LYS A 291 22.91 30.32 -1.12
CA LYS A 291 21.98 29.76 -0.13
C LYS A 291 21.06 30.80 0.51
N LYS A 292 20.51 31.72 -0.31
CA LYS A 292 19.65 32.82 0.16
C LYS A 292 18.33 32.90 -0.58
N ILE A 293 17.34 33.51 0.06
CA ILE A 293 16.04 33.78 -0.57
C ILE A 293 16.06 35.17 -1.18
N ILE A 294 15.85 35.25 -2.49
CA ILE A 294 15.78 36.50 -3.25
C ILE A 294 14.31 36.83 -3.56
N ARG A 295 13.98 38.12 -3.64
CA ARG A 295 12.67 38.59 -4.09
C ARG A 295 12.85 39.48 -5.30
N SER A 296 12.09 39.23 -6.36
CA SER A 296 12.12 40.06 -7.55
C SER A 296 10.81 39.98 -8.33
N ARG A 297 10.53 41.04 -9.09
CA ARG A 297 9.46 41.08 -10.11
C ARG A 297 10.01 40.88 -11.52
N ASN A 298 11.26 41.24 -11.77
CA ASN A 298 11.91 41.20 -13.09
C ASN A 298 12.53 39.83 -13.30
N VAL A 299 11.71 38.88 -13.76
CA VAL A 299 12.09 37.47 -13.83
C VAL A 299 11.53 36.81 -15.07
N ILE A 300 12.36 35.98 -15.71
CA ILE A 300 11.95 35.08 -16.80
C ILE A 300 11.84 33.67 -16.21
N PHE A 301 10.70 33.01 -16.42
CA PHE A 301 10.42 31.68 -15.88
C PHE A 301 10.58 30.60 -16.96
N ASN A 302 11.38 29.58 -16.69
CA ASN A 302 11.41 28.35 -17.48
C ASN A 302 10.60 27.26 -16.74
N GLU A 303 9.30 27.18 -17.04
CA GLU A 303 8.35 26.27 -16.38
C GLU A 303 8.43 24.81 -16.86
N GLN A 304 9.32 24.50 -17.80
CA GLN A 304 9.58 23.14 -18.28
C GLN A 304 10.66 22.43 -17.47
N VAL A 305 11.61 23.20 -16.92
CA VAL A 305 12.76 22.67 -16.18
C VAL A 305 12.57 22.89 -14.68
N MET A 306 12.70 21.83 -13.90
CA MET A 306 12.52 21.85 -12.45
C MET A 306 13.86 21.75 -11.72
N TYR A 307 13.86 22.03 -10.41
CA TYR A 307 15.04 21.91 -9.55
C TYR A 307 15.74 20.53 -9.62
N LYS A 308 15.00 19.44 -9.78
CA LYS A 308 15.56 18.08 -9.96
C LYS A 308 16.39 17.91 -11.24
N ASP A 309 16.13 18.72 -12.26
CA ASP A 309 16.76 18.63 -13.58
C ASP A 309 18.03 19.51 -13.65
N ARG A 310 18.51 20.01 -12.51
CA ARG A 310 19.64 20.94 -12.41
C ARG A 310 20.96 20.42 -12.97
N SER A 311 21.19 19.11 -12.94
CA SER A 311 22.44 18.51 -13.44
C SER A 311 22.60 18.68 -14.93
N THR A 312 21.50 18.80 -15.68
CA THR A 312 21.50 19.02 -17.13
C THR A 312 21.76 20.49 -17.48
N VAL A 313 21.23 21.42 -16.67
CA VAL A 313 21.32 22.86 -16.91
C VAL A 313 22.71 23.43 -16.60
N VAL A 314 23.42 22.86 -15.61
CA VAL A 314 24.77 23.33 -15.24
C VAL A 314 25.80 22.93 -16.29
N SER A 315 25.67 21.73 -16.89
CA SER A 315 26.55 21.21 -17.94
C SER A 315 26.57 22.09 -19.19
N ASP A 316 25.39 22.50 -19.66
CA ASP A 316 25.23 23.32 -20.87
C ASP A 316 25.80 24.75 -20.72
N VAL A 317 25.93 25.25 -19.48
CA VAL A 317 26.50 26.58 -19.20
C VAL A 317 28.01 26.48 -18.94
N THR A 318 28.48 25.41 -18.29
CA THR A 318 29.92 25.18 -18.09
C THR A 318 30.68 24.90 -19.38
N GLU A 319 30.05 24.28 -20.39
CA GLU A 319 30.67 24.09 -21.72
C GLU A 319 30.84 25.40 -22.50
N ILE A 320 30.07 26.45 -22.17
CA ILE A 320 30.19 27.77 -22.79
C ILE A 320 31.30 28.60 -22.12
N ASP A 321 31.47 28.48 -20.79
CA ASP A 321 32.53 29.19 -20.06
C ASP A 321 33.92 28.54 -20.22
N GLN A 322 33.99 27.21 -20.41
CA GLN A 322 35.28 26.53 -20.64
C GLN A 322 35.90 26.80 -22.03
N LYS A 323 35.12 27.30 -23.00
CA LYS A 323 35.63 27.66 -24.34
C LYS A 323 36.19 29.08 -24.44
N LYS A 324 36.26 29.84 -23.34
CA LYS A 324 36.72 31.24 -23.34
C LYS A 324 38.03 31.50 -22.59
N SER A 325 38.68 30.48 -22.04
CA SER A 325 39.94 30.63 -21.29
C SER A 325 41.09 29.85 -21.92
N GLU A 326 41.35 30.07 -23.20
CA GLU A 326 42.69 29.96 -23.76
C GLU A 326 42.99 31.35 -24.33
N PHE A 327 43.86 32.12 -23.67
CA PHE A 327 44.87 33.01 -24.27
C PHE A 327 45.58 33.82 -23.16
N VAL A 328 46.85 33.46 -23.00
CA VAL A 328 48.05 34.25 -22.64
C VAL A 328 48.23 34.77 -21.20
N ASN A 329 49.34 34.29 -20.65
CA ASN A 329 50.05 34.65 -19.44
C ASN A 329 51.14 35.66 -19.83
N LEU A 330 51.24 36.83 -19.19
CA LEU A 330 52.48 37.61 -19.09
C LEU A 330 52.43 38.73 -18.02
N ASP A 331 53.50 38.75 -17.22
CA ASP A 331 54.08 39.79 -16.34
C ASP A 331 53.40 40.09 -14.97
N GLU A 332 53.98 39.78 -13.80
CA GLU A 332 55.28 40.11 -13.13
C GLU A 332 55.20 41.30 -12.16
N LEU A 333 55.70 41.06 -10.92
CA LEU A 333 56.31 42.02 -9.96
C LEU A 333 55.38 43.09 -9.33
N THR A 334 55.25 43.28 -8.01
CA THR A 334 56.31 43.50 -6.99
C THR A 334 55.71 43.58 -5.57
N GLU A 335 56.51 43.09 -4.61
CA GLU A 335 56.85 43.63 -3.28
C GLU A 335 55.88 43.75 -2.07
N SER A 336 56.46 43.24 -0.98
CA SER A 336 56.23 43.25 0.47
C SER A 336 56.22 44.62 1.18
N ILE A 337 55.64 44.70 2.40
CA ILE A 337 56.25 45.18 3.69
C ILE A 337 55.23 45.52 4.82
N VAL A 338 55.37 44.80 5.96
CA VAL A 338 55.43 45.21 7.40
C VAL A 338 54.22 45.73 8.24
N GLN A 339 53.89 44.89 9.26
CA GLN A 339 53.67 45.04 10.74
C GLN A 339 52.95 46.19 11.48
N LYS A 340 52.32 45.73 12.61
CA LYS A 340 52.13 46.26 14.01
C LYS A 340 50.66 46.54 14.38
N GLY A 341 50.09 46.24 15.55
CA GLY A 341 50.53 45.68 16.86
C GLY A 341 49.55 46.14 17.98
N GLY A 342 49.42 45.37 19.09
CA GLY A 342 48.85 45.72 20.43
C GLY A 342 47.34 45.42 20.64
N GLU A 343 46.89 44.49 21.50
CA GLU A 343 46.91 44.34 23.00
C GLU A 343 46.00 45.33 23.77
N GLU A 344 44.98 44.83 24.48
CA GLU A 344 44.94 44.74 25.97
C GLU A 344 43.63 44.12 26.51
N ASP A 345 43.80 43.21 27.47
CA ASP A 345 42.84 42.50 28.33
C ASP A 345 42.61 43.23 29.67
N LYS A 346 41.60 42.77 30.45
CA LYS A 346 41.51 42.60 31.94
C LYS A 346 40.08 42.91 32.45
N GLU A 347 39.48 42.29 33.47
CA GLU A 347 39.80 41.30 34.52
C GLU A 347 38.45 40.79 35.10
N ASN A 348 38.18 39.48 35.26
CA ASN A 348 38.25 38.63 36.47
C ASN A 348 37.56 39.11 37.78
N VAL A 349 36.77 38.22 38.44
CA VAL A 349 37.07 37.57 39.75
C VAL A 349 36.09 36.42 40.05
N ASN A 350 36.65 35.41 40.74
CA ASN A 350 36.26 34.04 41.09
C ASN A 350 35.30 33.87 42.29
N SER A 351 34.65 32.69 42.41
CA SER A 351 34.66 31.86 43.64
C SER A 351 34.04 30.46 43.42
N GLN A 352 34.79 29.43 43.83
CA GLN A 352 34.43 28.00 43.88
C GLN A 352 33.65 27.66 45.16
N VAL A 353 32.72 26.69 45.09
CA VAL A 353 32.59 25.60 46.09
C VAL A 353 32.08 24.32 45.39
N ASP A 354 32.82 23.23 45.55
CA ASP A 354 32.51 21.86 45.15
C ASP A 354 31.58 21.17 46.18
N LEU A 355 30.54 20.48 45.73
CA LEU A 355 29.92 19.38 46.48
C LEU A 355 29.36 18.32 45.52
N SER A 356 29.71 17.07 45.81
CA SER A 356 29.74 15.93 44.90
C SER A 356 28.44 15.09 44.89
N THR A 357 27.93 14.81 43.66
CA THR A 357 27.09 13.66 43.18
C THR A 357 25.71 13.35 43.85
N PRO A 358 24.70 12.76 43.13
CA PRO A 358 24.80 11.96 41.91
C PRO A 358 23.89 12.35 40.73
N VAL A 359 24.37 11.99 39.53
CA VAL A 359 23.71 12.08 38.24
C VAL A 359 22.43 11.23 38.21
N VAL A 360 21.27 11.88 38.20
CA VAL A 360 20.00 11.23 37.86
C VAL A 360 19.92 11.05 36.34
N LYS A 361 20.32 9.88 35.85
CA LYS A 361 19.97 9.39 34.51
C LYS A 361 18.45 9.27 34.41
N VAL A 362 17.81 10.24 33.76
CA VAL A 362 16.39 10.13 33.42
C VAL A 362 16.20 8.98 32.41
N ARG A 363 15.55 7.94 32.90
CA ARG A 363 15.27 6.65 32.27
C ARG A 363 14.57 6.85 30.91
N ARG A 364 15.29 6.68 29.80
CA ARG A 364 14.68 6.55 28.47
C ARG A 364 13.75 5.32 28.50
N SER A 365 12.49 5.53 28.13
CA SER A 365 11.56 4.43 27.84
C SER A 365 12.16 3.54 26.75
N PHE A 366 12.52 2.31 27.11
CA PHE A 366 12.97 1.24 26.20
C PHE A 366 11.82 0.60 25.41
N ARG A 367 10.72 1.33 25.14
CA ARG A 367 9.67 0.80 24.27
C ARG A 367 10.19 0.77 22.84
N ASN A 368 10.70 -0.38 22.43
CA ASN A 368 10.91 -0.71 21.02
C ASN A 368 9.61 -0.46 20.25
N ILE A 369 9.61 0.58 19.42
CA ILE A 369 8.54 0.83 18.45
C ILE A 369 8.71 -0.23 17.36
N ARG A 370 8.05 -1.38 17.52
CA ARG A 370 7.92 -2.34 16.43
C ARG A 370 6.94 -1.75 15.39
N PRO A 371 7.31 -1.71 14.09
CA PRO A 371 6.34 -1.41 13.05
C PRO A 371 5.17 -2.40 13.15
N PRO A 372 3.92 -1.99 12.83
CA PRO A 372 2.82 -2.94 12.75
C PRO A 372 3.17 -4.02 11.72
N GLN A 373 3.16 -5.29 12.14
CA GLN A 373 3.19 -6.44 11.23
C GLN A 373 1.95 -6.34 10.33
N ARG A 374 2.13 -5.77 9.13
CA ARG A 374 1.17 -6.00 8.05
C ARG A 374 1.46 -7.40 7.55
N TYR A 375 0.58 -8.35 7.89
CA TYR A 375 0.52 -9.59 7.16
C TYR A 375 0.17 -9.26 5.71
N SER A 376 1.16 -9.45 4.83
CA SER A 376 0.94 -9.58 3.40
C SER A 376 0.07 -10.83 3.19
N PRO A 377 -0.95 -10.83 2.33
CA PRO A 377 -1.70 -12.04 1.97
C PRO A 377 -0.90 -12.97 1.05
N VAL A 378 0.42 -12.77 0.91
CA VAL A 378 1.31 -13.72 0.25
C VAL A 378 1.74 -14.75 1.29
N LEU A 379 0.91 -15.77 1.48
CA LEU A 379 1.17 -16.94 2.30
C LEU A 379 2.23 -17.83 1.60
N ASN A 380 3.46 -17.33 1.45
CA ASN A 380 4.59 -18.12 0.96
C ASN A 380 5.69 -18.18 2.03
N TYR A 381 6.21 -19.39 2.23
CA TYR A 381 7.23 -19.83 3.19
C TYR A 381 6.75 -20.27 4.59
N LEU A 382 5.81 -21.22 4.65
CA LEU A 382 5.64 -22.07 5.84
C LEU A 382 5.96 -23.54 5.55
N LEU A 383 7.18 -23.79 5.07
CA LEU A 383 7.83 -25.10 5.17
C LEU A 383 9.29 -24.88 5.59
N LEU A 384 9.46 -24.41 6.83
CA LEU A 384 10.70 -24.59 7.60
C LEU A 384 10.56 -25.93 8.32
N THR A 385 11.08 -26.99 7.70
CA THR A 385 11.47 -28.20 8.40
C THR A 385 12.98 -28.13 8.59
N ASP A 386 13.43 -27.78 9.80
CA ASP A 386 14.83 -27.87 10.19
C ASP A 386 15.14 -29.36 10.42
N ASN A 387 15.58 -30.05 9.36
CA ASN A 387 16.02 -31.45 9.43
C ASN A 387 17.54 -31.56 9.73
N GLY A 388 18.16 -30.53 10.32
CA GLY A 388 19.61 -30.45 10.52
C GLY A 388 20.39 -30.24 9.22
N GLU A 389 19.86 -29.43 8.30
CA GLU A 389 20.51 -29.11 7.02
C GLU A 389 21.58 -28.02 7.23
N PRO A 390 22.70 -28.04 6.46
CA PRO A 390 23.75 -27.02 6.57
C PRO A 390 23.23 -25.59 6.33
N GLU A 391 23.72 -24.62 7.09
CA GLU A 391 23.31 -23.21 6.97
C GLU A 391 24.23 -22.39 6.07
N CYS A 392 25.47 -22.85 5.87
CA CYS A 392 26.48 -22.19 5.03
C CYS A 392 27.32 -23.18 4.21
N TYR A 393 28.14 -22.65 3.29
CA TYR A 393 29.00 -23.43 2.42
C TYR A 393 30.03 -24.25 3.21
N ASP A 394 30.65 -23.64 4.23
CA ASP A 394 31.68 -24.30 5.05
C ASP A 394 31.10 -25.49 5.83
N GLU A 395 29.91 -25.34 6.40
CA GLU A 395 29.19 -26.44 7.08
C GLU A 395 28.82 -27.56 6.10
N ALA A 396 28.41 -27.22 4.87
CA ALA A 396 28.07 -28.22 3.86
C ALA A 396 29.28 -29.05 3.39
N LEU A 397 30.48 -28.46 3.41
CA LEU A 397 31.73 -29.16 3.09
C LEU A 397 32.26 -30.01 4.25
N GLN A 398 31.96 -29.63 5.49
CA GLN A 398 32.33 -30.39 6.69
C GLN A 398 31.34 -31.52 7.01
N ASP A 399 30.17 -31.55 6.36
CA ASP A 399 29.18 -32.61 6.49
C ASP A 399 29.69 -33.95 5.94
N GLU A 400 29.30 -35.06 6.56
CA GLU A 400 29.64 -36.42 6.10
C GLU A 400 29.17 -36.71 4.67
N ASN A 401 28.15 -35.98 4.18
CA ASN A 401 27.61 -36.07 2.82
C ASN A 401 28.08 -34.91 1.91
N SER A 402 29.21 -34.25 2.20
CA SER A 402 29.74 -33.12 1.44
C SER A 402 29.78 -33.33 -0.08
N SER A 403 30.23 -34.50 -0.53
CA SER A 403 30.23 -34.88 -1.97
C SER A 403 28.86 -34.78 -2.65
N LYS A 404 27.77 -35.08 -1.92
CA LYS A 404 26.39 -34.95 -2.45
C LYS A 404 25.94 -33.50 -2.49
N TRP A 405 26.39 -32.68 -1.53
CA TRP A 405 26.13 -31.24 -1.53
C TRP A 405 26.89 -30.53 -2.65
N GLU A 406 28.15 -30.90 -2.91
CA GLU A 406 28.93 -30.40 -4.04
C GLU A 406 28.28 -30.72 -5.39
N LEU A 407 27.83 -31.96 -5.57
CA LEU A 407 27.11 -32.36 -6.78
C LEU A 407 25.83 -31.52 -6.95
N ALA A 408 25.08 -31.31 -5.87
CA ALA A 408 23.87 -30.48 -5.91
C ALA A 408 24.16 -29.00 -6.21
N MET A 409 25.29 -28.46 -5.75
CA MET A 409 25.73 -27.10 -6.09
C MET A 409 26.16 -27.00 -7.55
N LYS A 410 26.86 -28.01 -8.07
CA LYS A 410 27.26 -28.10 -9.46
C LYS A 410 26.04 -28.16 -10.39
N ASP A 411 25.04 -28.98 -10.07
CA ASP A 411 23.78 -29.05 -10.82
C ASP A 411 23.05 -27.68 -10.89
N GLU A 412 23.04 -26.93 -9.79
CA GLU A 412 22.48 -25.58 -9.76
C GLU A 412 23.33 -24.61 -10.60
N MET A 413 24.66 -24.69 -10.53
CA MET A 413 25.57 -23.86 -11.31
C MET A 413 25.44 -24.13 -12.82
N ASP A 414 25.37 -25.39 -13.22
CA ASP A 414 25.16 -25.80 -14.62
C ASP A 414 23.82 -25.27 -15.13
N SER A 415 22.78 -25.26 -14.28
CA SER A 415 21.49 -24.66 -14.59
C SER A 415 21.58 -23.14 -14.78
N LEU A 416 22.39 -22.45 -13.97
CA LEU A 416 22.60 -21.00 -14.05
C LEU A 416 23.37 -20.60 -15.30
N LEU A 417 24.43 -21.35 -15.64
CA LEU A 417 25.24 -21.16 -16.84
C LEU A 417 24.43 -21.47 -18.10
N GLY A 418 23.69 -22.58 -18.12
CA GLY A 418 22.82 -22.96 -19.23
C GLY A 418 21.73 -21.93 -19.55
N ASN A 419 21.24 -21.19 -18.55
CA ASN A 419 20.27 -20.11 -18.73
C ASN A 419 20.91 -18.74 -19.04
N GLN A 420 22.25 -18.65 -19.14
CA GLN A 420 23.00 -17.40 -19.31
C GLN A 420 22.58 -16.34 -18.27
N THR A 421 22.52 -16.76 -17.00
CA THR A 421 21.92 -15.97 -15.91
C THR A 421 22.67 -14.66 -15.66
N TRP A 422 23.99 -14.66 -15.85
CA TRP A 422 24.85 -13.48 -15.69
C TRP A 422 26.04 -13.51 -16.65
N GLU A 423 26.70 -12.37 -16.75
CA GLU A 423 28.02 -12.22 -17.37
C GLU A 423 29.02 -11.64 -16.35
N LEU A 424 30.30 -11.97 -16.48
CA LEU A 424 31.35 -11.38 -15.62
C LEU A 424 31.77 -10.02 -16.17
N THR A 425 31.83 -9.02 -15.31
CA THR A 425 32.23 -7.65 -15.65
C THR A 425 32.88 -6.97 -14.46
N GLU A 426 33.63 -5.90 -14.71
CA GLU A 426 34.07 -4.99 -13.65
C GLU A 426 32.87 -4.25 -13.04
N LEU A 427 32.93 -3.97 -11.74
CA LEU A 427 31.87 -3.25 -11.04
C LEU A 427 31.90 -1.76 -11.44
N PRO A 428 30.82 -1.21 -12.05
CA PRO A 428 30.82 0.18 -12.46
C PRO A 428 30.92 1.15 -11.28
N ILE A 429 31.56 2.29 -11.50
CA ILE A 429 31.76 3.33 -10.49
C ILE A 429 30.40 3.81 -9.96
N GLY A 430 30.22 3.75 -8.63
CA GLY A 430 28.99 4.16 -7.95
C GLY A 430 27.90 3.10 -7.83
N LYS A 431 28.09 1.89 -8.39
CA LYS A 431 27.22 0.72 -8.19
C LYS A 431 27.73 -0.17 -7.05
N LYS A 432 26.84 -0.93 -6.42
CA LYS A 432 27.18 -1.86 -5.35
C LYS A 432 26.79 -3.28 -5.74
N ALA A 433 27.70 -4.24 -5.58
CA ALA A 433 27.41 -5.65 -5.76
C ALA A 433 26.57 -6.21 -4.60
N LEU A 434 25.56 -7.00 -4.93
CA LEU A 434 24.74 -7.75 -3.99
C LEU A 434 25.47 -9.01 -3.56
N HIS A 435 25.28 -9.39 -2.30
CA HIS A 435 25.81 -10.65 -1.79
C HIS A 435 24.85 -11.80 -2.14
N ASN A 436 25.39 -13.01 -2.24
CA ASN A 436 24.60 -14.23 -2.38
C ASN A 436 24.83 -15.16 -1.19
N LYS A 437 24.07 -16.26 -1.13
CA LYS A 437 24.29 -17.38 -0.22
C LYS A 437 23.75 -18.67 -0.83
N TRP A 438 24.31 -19.80 -0.43
CA TRP A 438 23.74 -21.10 -0.69
C TRP A 438 22.61 -21.43 0.30
N VAL A 439 21.58 -22.11 -0.19
CA VAL A 439 20.48 -22.66 0.63
C VAL A 439 20.36 -24.14 0.33
N TYR A 440 20.54 -24.95 1.37
CA TYR A 440 20.55 -26.40 1.28
C TYR A 440 19.21 -26.99 1.74
N ARG A 441 18.76 -28.05 1.05
CA ARG A 441 17.54 -28.78 1.34
C ARG A 441 17.69 -30.27 1.04
N ILE A 442 17.24 -31.11 1.96
CA ILE A 442 17.08 -32.56 1.76
C ILE A 442 15.61 -32.84 1.48
N LYS A 443 15.34 -33.44 0.32
CA LYS A 443 14.01 -33.93 -0.05
C LYS A 443 13.97 -35.44 0.15
N ASN A 444 13.02 -35.90 0.95
CA ASN A 444 12.73 -37.33 1.05
C ASN A 444 11.81 -37.70 -0.11
N GLU A 445 12.29 -38.58 -0.99
CA GLU A 445 11.51 -39.14 -2.09
C GLU A 445 10.58 -40.25 -1.56
N HIS A 446 9.57 -40.63 -2.35
CA HIS A 446 8.55 -41.60 -1.95
C HIS A 446 9.08 -43.04 -1.76
N ASP A 447 10.25 -43.34 -2.32
CA ASP A 447 10.98 -44.60 -2.18
C ASP A 447 11.83 -44.66 -0.89
N GLY A 448 11.83 -43.58 -0.09
CA GLY A 448 12.67 -43.45 1.11
C GLY A 448 14.08 -42.93 0.84
N SER A 449 14.44 -42.68 -0.42
CA SER A 449 15.74 -42.08 -0.78
C SER A 449 15.80 -40.59 -0.45
N LYS A 450 16.99 -40.10 -0.10
CA LYS A 450 17.24 -38.68 0.22
C LYS A 450 17.88 -38.00 -0.99
N ARG A 451 17.18 -37.00 -1.53
CA ARG A 451 17.67 -36.15 -2.61
C ARG A 451 18.18 -34.82 -2.05
N TYR A 452 19.44 -34.52 -2.33
CA TYR A 452 20.11 -33.29 -1.94
C TYR A 452 19.82 -32.19 -2.96
N LYS A 453 19.51 -30.98 -2.48
CA LYS A 453 19.24 -29.82 -3.32
C LYS A 453 19.92 -28.58 -2.75
N ALA A 454 20.80 -27.97 -3.53
CA ALA A 454 21.36 -26.65 -3.25
C ALA A 454 20.68 -25.60 -4.15
N ARG A 455 20.55 -24.37 -3.67
CA ARG A 455 20.06 -23.22 -4.45
C ARG A 455 20.90 -21.99 -4.16
N LEU A 456 21.26 -21.27 -5.21
CA LEU A 456 21.95 -19.99 -5.06
C LEU A 456 20.91 -18.88 -4.88
N VAL A 457 21.00 -18.15 -3.76
CA VAL A 457 20.01 -17.13 -3.37
C VAL A 457 20.69 -15.79 -3.13
N VAL A 458 20.23 -14.75 -3.83
CA VAL A 458 20.69 -13.38 -3.63
C VAL A 458 20.15 -12.85 -2.29
N LYS A 459 20.98 -12.12 -1.54
CA LYS A 459 20.58 -11.40 -0.32
C LYS A 459 19.77 -10.15 -0.68
N GLY A 460 18.57 -10.34 -1.24
CA GLY A 460 17.73 -9.26 -1.78
C GLY A 460 17.24 -8.24 -0.75
N PHE A 461 17.38 -8.50 0.55
CA PHE A 461 17.17 -7.47 1.58
C PHE A 461 18.17 -6.30 1.47
N GLN A 462 19.31 -6.51 0.81
CA GLN A 462 20.29 -5.46 0.49
C GLN A 462 19.83 -4.54 -0.65
N GLN A 463 18.80 -4.93 -1.42
CA GLN A 463 18.28 -4.13 -2.53
C GLN A 463 17.50 -2.90 -2.05
N LYS A 464 17.76 -1.75 -2.70
CA LYS A 464 17.13 -0.45 -2.46
C LYS A 464 16.06 -0.15 -3.52
N GLU A 465 14.87 0.22 -3.05
CA GLU A 465 13.77 0.66 -3.90
C GLU A 465 14.15 1.96 -4.65
N GLY A 466 13.85 2.04 -5.94
CA GLY A 466 14.19 3.16 -6.82
C GLY A 466 15.61 3.15 -7.36
N ILE A 467 16.44 2.18 -6.96
CA ILE A 467 17.80 1.95 -7.49
C ILE A 467 17.90 0.56 -8.10
N ASP A 468 17.59 -0.47 -7.30
CA ASP A 468 17.77 -1.89 -7.68
C ASP A 468 16.47 -2.55 -8.18
N TYR A 469 15.33 -1.90 -7.91
CA TYR A 469 14.01 -2.31 -8.40
C TYR A 469 13.01 -1.15 -8.26
N THR A 470 12.01 -1.13 -9.12
CA THR A 470 10.91 -0.14 -9.08
C THR A 470 9.56 -0.77 -8.72
N LYS A 471 9.28 -1.99 -9.19
CA LYS A 471 8.00 -2.69 -8.98
C LYS A 471 8.26 -4.16 -8.63
N ILE A 472 7.61 -4.64 -7.57
CA ILE A 472 7.79 -6.02 -7.06
C ILE A 472 6.53 -6.89 -7.14
N PHE A 473 5.38 -6.28 -7.43
CA PHE A 473 4.11 -7.00 -7.42
C PHE A 473 4.07 -8.05 -8.54
N SER A 474 3.78 -9.29 -8.16
CA SER A 474 3.45 -10.42 -9.01
C SER A 474 2.13 -11.02 -8.54
N PRO A 475 1.17 -11.30 -9.44
CA PRO A 475 -0.04 -12.03 -9.08
C PRO A 475 0.28 -13.49 -8.75
N VAL A 476 -0.64 -14.12 -8.02
CA VAL A 476 -0.65 -15.55 -7.70
C VAL A 476 -2.10 -16.01 -7.81
N VAL A 477 -2.33 -17.19 -8.40
CA VAL A 477 -3.68 -17.74 -8.53
C VAL A 477 -4.35 -17.91 -7.16
N LYS A 478 -5.62 -17.51 -7.07
CA LYS A 478 -6.38 -17.62 -5.82
C LYS A 478 -6.79 -19.07 -5.55
N MET A 479 -6.90 -19.41 -4.27
CA MET A 479 -7.38 -20.74 -3.87
C MET A 479 -8.83 -20.99 -4.29
N SER A 480 -9.66 -19.95 -4.35
CA SER A 480 -11.03 -20.03 -4.88
C SER A 480 -11.04 -20.34 -6.38
N THR A 481 -10.11 -19.77 -7.16
CA THR A 481 -9.92 -20.08 -8.58
C THR A 481 -9.56 -21.55 -8.80
N ILE A 482 -8.58 -22.07 -8.04
CA ILE A 482 -8.19 -23.49 -8.12
C ILE A 482 -9.40 -24.39 -7.84
N ARG A 483 -10.12 -24.15 -6.74
CA ARG A 483 -11.27 -24.96 -6.35
C ARG A 483 -12.43 -24.86 -7.33
N LEU A 484 -12.67 -23.68 -7.90
CA LEU A 484 -13.68 -23.49 -8.94
C LEU A 484 -13.37 -24.31 -10.18
N VAL A 485 -12.12 -24.27 -10.68
CA VAL A 485 -11.70 -25.06 -11.84
C VAL A 485 -11.73 -26.55 -11.53
N LEU A 486 -11.35 -26.99 -10.33
CA LEU A 486 -11.51 -28.39 -9.91
C LEU A 486 -12.98 -28.84 -9.87
N GLY A 487 -13.89 -27.96 -9.45
CA GLY A 487 -15.33 -28.18 -9.55
C GLY A 487 -15.78 -28.37 -11.00
N MET A 488 -15.32 -27.53 -11.92
CA MET A 488 -15.58 -27.68 -13.37
C MET A 488 -15.02 -28.99 -13.93
N VAL A 489 -13.84 -29.40 -13.50
CA VAL A 489 -13.22 -30.68 -13.89
C VAL A 489 -14.10 -31.86 -13.47
N ALA A 490 -14.68 -31.82 -12.27
CA ALA A 490 -15.60 -32.86 -11.80
C ALA A 490 -16.92 -32.85 -12.57
N THR A 491 -17.55 -31.68 -12.76
CA THR A 491 -18.85 -31.56 -13.44
C THR A 491 -18.79 -31.86 -14.94
N GLU A 492 -17.78 -31.36 -15.65
CA GLU A 492 -17.67 -31.52 -17.11
C GLU A 492 -16.72 -32.65 -17.51
N ASN A 493 -16.22 -33.41 -16.54
CA ASN A 493 -15.26 -34.50 -16.72
C ASN A 493 -14.01 -34.12 -17.55
N LEU A 494 -13.53 -32.87 -17.43
CA LEU A 494 -12.38 -32.34 -18.19
C LEU A 494 -11.09 -33.10 -17.87
N HIS A 495 -10.16 -33.26 -18.79
CA HIS A 495 -8.82 -33.74 -18.45
C HIS A 495 -8.12 -32.77 -17.49
N LEU A 496 -7.34 -33.30 -16.55
CA LEU A 496 -6.62 -32.51 -15.55
C LEU A 496 -5.16 -32.98 -15.47
N GLU A 497 -4.27 -32.16 -15.98
CA GLU A 497 -2.83 -32.43 -16.09
C GLU A 497 -2.04 -31.39 -15.29
N GLN A 498 -0.83 -31.77 -14.85
CA GLN A 498 0.05 -30.93 -14.08
C GLN A 498 1.43 -30.84 -14.71
N LEU A 499 1.98 -29.63 -14.75
CA LEU A 499 3.36 -29.36 -15.12
C LEU A 499 4.06 -28.57 -14.02
N ASP A 500 5.38 -28.74 -13.93
CA ASP A 500 6.25 -27.98 -13.04
C ASP A 500 7.35 -27.31 -13.88
N VAL A 501 7.60 -26.02 -13.64
CA VAL A 501 8.69 -25.30 -14.29
C VAL A 501 9.95 -25.47 -13.47
N LYS A 502 10.98 -26.08 -14.07
CA LYS A 502 12.30 -26.11 -13.46
C LYS A 502 12.82 -24.68 -13.38
N THR A 503 13.28 -24.30 -12.19
CA THR A 503 13.97 -23.03 -11.94
C THR A 503 13.22 -21.79 -12.48
N ALA A 504 11.89 -21.72 -12.26
CA ALA A 504 11.00 -20.67 -12.80
C ALA A 504 11.55 -19.23 -12.78
N PHE A 505 12.20 -18.80 -11.70
CA PHE A 505 12.75 -17.44 -11.62
C PHE A 505 13.93 -17.19 -12.57
N LEU A 506 14.70 -18.22 -12.94
CA LEU A 506 15.83 -18.09 -13.89
C LEU A 506 15.39 -17.78 -15.32
N HIS A 507 14.11 -17.95 -15.64
CA HIS A 507 13.57 -17.61 -16.95
C HIS A 507 13.17 -16.14 -17.08
N GLY A 508 13.00 -15.42 -15.97
CA GLY A 508 12.63 -14.01 -15.96
C GLY A 508 13.77 -13.11 -16.40
N ASP A 509 13.53 -12.22 -17.36
CA ASP A 509 14.50 -11.22 -17.79
C ASP A 509 14.55 -10.05 -16.80
N LEU A 510 15.74 -9.60 -16.42
CA LEU A 510 15.90 -8.40 -15.60
C LEU A 510 15.91 -7.16 -16.50
N GLU A 511 15.11 -6.16 -16.13
CA GLU A 511 15.08 -4.84 -16.77
C GLU A 511 16.14 -3.91 -16.17
N GLU A 512 16.55 -4.17 -14.92
CA GLU A 512 17.50 -3.36 -14.16
C GLU A 512 18.93 -3.95 -14.20
N ASP A 513 19.94 -3.06 -14.25
CA ASP A 513 21.34 -3.46 -14.10
C ASP A 513 21.66 -3.81 -12.63
N LEU A 514 21.67 -5.11 -12.34
CA LEU A 514 22.03 -5.67 -11.04
C LEU A 514 23.36 -6.41 -11.10
N TYR A 515 24.17 -6.19 -10.06
CA TYR A 515 25.47 -6.82 -9.90
C TYR A 515 25.45 -7.68 -8.65
N MET A 516 26.06 -8.86 -8.72
CA MET A 516 26.18 -9.81 -7.62
C MET A 516 27.65 -10.24 -7.50
N ILE A 517 28.14 -10.43 -6.29
CA ILE A 517 29.46 -11.06 -6.09
C ILE A 517 29.45 -12.50 -6.62
N GLN A 518 30.60 -13.02 -7.00
CA GLN A 518 30.71 -14.40 -7.43
C GLN A 518 30.29 -15.36 -6.28
N PRO A 519 29.63 -16.48 -6.60
CA PRO A 519 29.21 -17.45 -5.59
C PRO A 519 30.41 -18.15 -4.93
N GLU A 520 30.34 -18.32 -3.61
CA GLU A 520 31.33 -19.05 -2.82
C GLU A 520 31.47 -20.49 -3.36
N GLY A 521 32.72 -20.95 -3.51
CA GLY A 521 33.07 -22.25 -4.11
C GLY A 521 33.16 -22.29 -5.64
N PHE A 522 32.74 -21.24 -6.34
CA PHE A 522 32.69 -21.19 -7.81
C PHE A 522 33.26 -19.86 -8.37
N ILE A 523 34.27 -19.31 -7.69
CA ILE A 523 34.99 -18.11 -8.14
C ILE A 523 35.93 -18.49 -9.28
N VAL A 524 35.92 -17.73 -10.37
CA VAL A 524 36.78 -17.99 -11.53
C VAL A 524 38.22 -17.56 -11.22
N GLN A 525 39.14 -18.52 -11.26
CA GLN A 525 40.57 -18.28 -11.01
C GLN A 525 41.13 -17.23 -11.99
N GLY A 526 41.84 -16.24 -11.47
CA GLY A 526 42.37 -15.11 -12.24
C GLY A 526 41.38 -13.97 -12.52
N GLN A 527 40.11 -14.11 -12.12
CA GLN A 527 39.06 -13.10 -12.28
C GLN A 527 38.33 -12.79 -10.97
N GLU A 528 39.02 -12.91 -9.83
CA GLU A 528 38.42 -12.78 -8.50
C GLU A 528 37.83 -11.39 -8.23
N ASN A 529 38.37 -10.35 -8.87
CA ASN A 529 37.91 -8.97 -8.75
C ASN A 529 36.63 -8.66 -9.55
N LEU A 530 36.20 -9.56 -10.45
CA LEU A 530 35.02 -9.35 -11.29
C LEU A 530 33.72 -9.71 -10.55
N VAL A 531 32.63 -9.07 -10.97
CA VAL A 531 31.28 -9.29 -10.45
C VAL A 531 30.35 -9.85 -11.52
N CYS A 532 29.33 -10.59 -11.10
CA CYS A 532 28.28 -11.11 -11.97
C CYS A 532 27.25 -10.02 -12.27
N LYS A 533 27.17 -9.53 -13.51
CA LYS A 533 26.06 -8.70 -13.98
C LYS A 533 24.88 -9.61 -14.37
N LEU A 534 23.80 -9.53 -13.60
CA LEU A 534 22.64 -10.39 -13.74
C LEU A 534 21.83 -9.98 -14.98
N ARG A 535 21.62 -10.94 -15.90
CA ARG A 535 20.71 -10.80 -17.05
C ARG A 535 19.34 -11.42 -16.76
N LYS A 536 19.31 -12.47 -15.94
CA LYS A 536 18.09 -13.16 -15.50
C LYS A 536 17.84 -12.98 -14.01
N SER A 537 16.59 -13.09 -13.60
CA SER A 537 16.25 -13.00 -12.19
C SER A 537 16.70 -14.24 -11.41
N LEU A 538 17.19 -14.02 -10.19
CA LEU A 538 17.63 -15.07 -9.27
C LEU A 538 16.68 -15.18 -8.07
N TYR A 539 16.73 -16.33 -7.39
CA TYR A 539 16.08 -16.49 -6.10
C TYR A 539 16.56 -15.41 -5.11
N GLY A 540 15.64 -14.88 -4.31
CA GLY A 540 15.94 -13.86 -3.30
C GLY A 540 15.87 -12.42 -3.80
N LEU A 541 15.91 -12.17 -5.11
CA LEU A 541 15.63 -10.84 -5.66
C LEU A 541 14.16 -10.47 -5.45
N LYS A 542 13.90 -9.22 -5.07
CA LYS A 542 12.55 -8.72 -4.77
C LYS A 542 11.63 -8.71 -6.00
N GLN A 543 12.17 -8.52 -7.20
CA GLN A 543 11.41 -8.51 -8.45
C GLN A 543 11.32 -9.86 -9.17
N ALA A 544 12.01 -10.91 -8.70
CA ALA A 544 12.09 -12.19 -9.42
C ALA A 544 10.73 -12.83 -9.76
N PRO A 545 9.76 -12.90 -8.83
CA PRO A 545 8.44 -13.46 -9.16
C PRO A 545 7.72 -12.67 -10.27
N ARG A 546 7.89 -11.34 -10.27
CA ARG A 546 7.27 -10.45 -11.26
C ARG A 546 7.87 -10.65 -12.65
N GLN A 547 9.19 -10.76 -12.76
CA GLN A 547 9.84 -10.95 -14.06
C GLN A 547 9.50 -12.32 -14.66
N TRP A 548 9.46 -13.37 -13.83
CA TRP A 548 8.94 -14.66 -14.26
C TRP A 548 7.50 -14.56 -14.78
N TYR A 549 6.60 -13.95 -14.00
CA TYR A 549 5.21 -13.80 -14.39
C TYR A 549 5.06 -13.04 -15.71
N LYS A 550 5.75 -11.90 -15.90
CA LYS A 550 5.72 -11.13 -17.15
C LYS A 550 6.18 -11.97 -18.36
N LYS A 551 7.25 -12.74 -18.20
CA LYS A 551 7.79 -13.61 -19.25
C LYS A 551 6.75 -14.66 -19.65
N PHE A 552 6.12 -15.29 -18.66
CA PHE A 552 5.09 -16.29 -18.90
C PHE A 552 3.83 -15.68 -19.54
N ASP A 553 3.34 -14.56 -19.00
CA ASP A 553 2.17 -13.83 -19.51
C ASP A 553 2.35 -13.45 -20.99
N SER A 554 3.52 -12.90 -21.34
CA SER A 554 3.86 -12.55 -22.72
C SER A 554 3.86 -13.77 -23.65
N PHE A 555 4.36 -14.90 -23.16
CA PHE A 555 4.35 -16.15 -23.92
C PHE A 555 2.92 -16.66 -24.16
N MET A 556 2.08 -16.68 -23.12
CA MET A 556 0.70 -17.15 -23.21
C MET A 556 -0.13 -16.33 -24.21
N HIS A 557 0.02 -15.00 -24.20
CA HIS A 557 -0.61 -14.13 -25.19
C HIS A 557 -0.13 -14.45 -26.62
N ARG A 558 1.18 -14.66 -26.81
CA ARG A 558 1.76 -14.99 -28.13
C ARG A 558 1.22 -16.30 -28.70
N ILE A 559 0.95 -17.31 -27.87
CA ILE A 559 0.34 -18.57 -28.31
C ILE A 559 -1.19 -18.52 -28.36
N GLY A 560 -1.80 -17.35 -28.18
CA GLY A 560 -3.23 -17.10 -28.36
C GLY A 560 -4.11 -17.51 -27.17
N PHE A 561 -3.57 -17.56 -25.95
CA PHE A 561 -4.38 -17.65 -24.73
C PHE A 561 -4.83 -16.26 -24.30
N LYS A 562 -6.06 -16.17 -23.78
CA LYS A 562 -6.60 -14.97 -23.14
C LYS A 562 -6.39 -15.09 -21.64
N ARG A 563 -5.77 -14.09 -21.02
CA ARG A 563 -5.69 -13.98 -19.56
C ARG A 563 -7.04 -13.54 -18.99
N CYS A 564 -7.45 -14.10 -17.85
CA CYS A 564 -8.63 -13.63 -17.12
C CYS A 564 -8.32 -12.35 -16.33
N GLU A 565 -9.25 -11.40 -16.31
CA GLU A 565 -9.14 -10.15 -15.54
C GLU A 565 -9.55 -10.36 -14.07
N ALA A 566 -10.46 -11.29 -13.78
CA ALA A 566 -10.78 -11.66 -12.40
C ALA A 566 -9.61 -12.31 -11.64
N ASP A 567 -8.78 -13.12 -12.32
CA ASP A 567 -7.56 -13.74 -11.82
C ASP A 567 -6.49 -13.82 -12.91
N HIS A 568 -5.48 -12.95 -12.82
CA HIS A 568 -4.41 -12.78 -13.80
C HIS A 568 -3.47 -13.99 -13.97
N CYS A 569 -3.58 -15.00 -13.10
CA CYS A 569 -2.85 -16.26 -13.21
C CYS A 569 -3.68 -17.38 -13.86
N CYS A 570 -4.90 -17.08 -14.28
CA CYS A 570 -5.76 -17.97 -15.06
C CYS A 570 -5.72 -17.56 -16.54
N TYR A 571 -5.49 -18.53 -17.42
CA TYR A 571 -5.46 -18.35 -18.86
C TYR A 571 -6.43 -19.31 -19.53
N VAL A 572 -7.22 -18.80 -20.48
CA VAL A 572 -8.22 -19.57 -21.20
C VAL A 572 -7.95 -19.51 -22.70
N LYS A 573 -8.08 -20.64 -23.36
CA LYS A 573 -8.11 -20.70 -24.82
C LYS A 573 -9.29 -21.55 -25.28
N SER A 574 -10.18 -20.92 -26.03
CA SER A 574 -11.32 -21.58 -26.66
C SER A 574 -10.97 -21.99 -28.08
N PHE A 575 -11.49 -23.15 -28.48
CA PHE A 575 -11.50 -23.71 -29.83
C PHE A 575 -12.97 -24.03 -30.16
N ASP A 576 -13.27 -24.35 -31.42
CA ASP A 576 -14.66 -24.51 -31.89
C ASP A 576 -15.53 -25.41 -30.98
N ASN A 577 -15.01 -26.58 -30.60
CA ASN A 577 -15.69 -27.54 -29.71
C ASN A 577 -14.88 -27.93 -28.47
N SER A 578 -13.82 -27.20 -28.13
CA SER A 578 -12.97 -27.54 -26.97
C SER A 578 -12.38 -26.32 -26.32
N TYR A 579 -11.90 -26.44 -25.10
CA TYR A 579 -11.24 -25.34 -24.43
C TYR A 579 -10.16 -25.86 -23.47
N ILE A 580 -9.21 -24.99 -23.14
CA ILE A 580 -8.18 -25.22 -22.13
C ILE A 580 -8.22 -24.06 -21.14
N ILE A 581 -8.14 -24.40 -19.86
CA ILE A 581 -7.90 -23.50 -18.73
C ILE A 581 -6.54 -23.87 -18.14
N LEU A 582 -5.63 -22.92 -18.07
CA LEU A 582 -4.33 -23.08 -17.41
C LEU A 582 -4.28 -22.15 -16.19
N LEU A 583 -3.96 -22.73 -15.03
CA LEU A 583 -3.69 -22.00 -13.80
C LEU A 583 -2.20 -22.03 -13.51
N LEU A 584 -1.62 -20.86 -13.27
CA LEU A 584 -0.22 -20.70 -12.88
C LEU A 584 -0.10 -20.35 -11.39
N TYR A 585 0.53 -21.22 -10.61
CA TYR A 585 1.00 -20.92 -9.26
C TYR A 585 2.53 -20.94 -9.24
N VAL A 586 3.16 -19.80 -9.53
CA VAL A 586 4.63 -19.65 -9.55
C VAL A 586 5.30 -20.70 -10.46
N ASP A 587 5.78 -21.82 -9.93
CA ASP A 587 6.41 -22.95 -10.63
C ASP A 587 5.41 -24.07 -10.99
N ASP A 588 4.34 -24.25 -10.22
CA ASP A 588 3.28 -25.24 -10.45
C ASP A 588 2.26 -24.75 -11.49
N MET A 589 1.90 -25.61 -12.44
CA MET A 589 0.84 -25.36 -13.42
C MET A 589 -0.21 -26.46 -13.37
N LEU A 590 -1.48 -26.05 -13.34
CA LEU A 590 -2.62 -26.95 -13.46
C LEU A 590 -3.36 -26.67 -14.77
N ILE A 591 -3.51 -27.69 -15.61
CA ILE A 591 -4.11 -27.57 -16.93
C ILE A 591 -5.38 -28.41 -16.97
N ALA A 592 -6.52 -27.76 -17.08
CA ALA A 592 -7.82 -28.38 -17.30
C ALA A 592 -8.24 -28.20 -18.76
N GLY A 593 -8.82 -29.21 -19.40
CA GLY A 593 -9.32 -29.03 -20.76
C GLY A 593 -10.15 -30.19 -21.26
N SER A 594 -11.01 -29.94 -22.25
CA SER A 594 -11.91 -30.96 -22.78
C SER A 594 -11.24 -31.93 -23.77
N SER A 595 -10.06 -31.59 -24.31
CA SER A 595 -9.31 -32.44 -25.24
C SER A 595 -7.87 -32.64 -24.78
N ILE A 596 -7.49 -33.90 -24.56
CA ILE A 596 -6.12 -34.28 -24.18
C ILE A 596 -5.11 -33.97 -25.28
N GLU A 597 -5.50 -34.03 -26.55
CA GLU A 597 -4.61 -33.71 -27.69
C GLU A 597 -4.20 -32.23 -27.68
N LYS A 598 -5.17 -31.34 -27.41
CA LYS A 598 -4.90 -29.90 -27.31
C LYS A 598 -4.04 -29.59 -26.08
N ILE A 599 -4.27 -30.28 -24.96
CA ILE A 599 -3.41 -30.18 -23.78
C ILE A 599 -1.99 -30.63 -24.11
N ASN A 600 -1.82 -31.78 -24.77
CA ASN A 600 -0.49 -32.27 -25.16
C ASN A 600 0.22 -31.34 -26.14
N ASN A 601 -0.51 -30.67 -27.03
CA ASN A 601 0.06 -29.61 -27.88
C ASN A 601 0.57 -28.44 -27.03
N LEU A 602 -0.22 -27.96 -26.07
CA LEU A 602 0.20 -26.92 -25.13
C LEU A 602 1.43 -27.35 -24.32
N LYS A 603 1.46 -28.58 -23.79
CA LYS A 603 2.64 -29.13 -23.10
C LYS A 603 3.89 -29.07 -23.99
N LYS A 604 3.78 -29.49 -25.25
CA LYS A 604 4.90 -29.40 -26.22
C LYS A 604 5.35 -27.96 -26.48
N GLN A 605 4.42 -27.00 -26.58
CA GLN A 605 4.77 -25.59 -26.76
C GLN A 605 5.47 -25.01 -25.52
N LEU A 606 4.99 -25.34 -24.32
CA LEU A 606 5.61 -24.92 -23.06
C LEU A 606 7.01 -25.52 -22.89
N SER A 607 7.17 -26.83 -23.14
CA SER A 607 8.47 -27.52 -23.05
C SER A 607 9.50 -27.05 -24.08
N LYS A 608 9.07 -26.45 -25.20
CA LYS A 608 9.98 -25.81 -26.16
C LYS A 608 10.53 -24.48 -25.65
N GLN A 609 9.74 -23.75 -24.87
CA GLN A 609 10.09 -22.40 -24.41
C GLN A 609 10.74 -22.39 -23.02
N PHE A 610 10.32 -23.28 -22.13
CA PHE A 610 10.73 -23.34 -20.74
C PHE A 610 11.18 -24.76 -20.39
N ALA A 611 12.06 -24.88 -19.41
CA ALA A 611 12.49 -26.17 -18.91
C ALA A 611 11.37 -26.78 -18.04
N MET A 612 10.52 -27.62 -18.65
CA MET A 612 9.36 -28.20 -17.97
C MET A 612 9.64 -29.60 -17.42
N LYS A 613 8.96 -29.95 -16.34
CA LYS A 613 8.78 -31.32 -15.85
C LYS A 613 7.30 -31.68 -15.99
N ASP A 614 6.99 -32.69 -16.80
CA ASP A 614 5.62 -33.21 -16.92
C ASP A 614 5.35 -34.17 -15.76
N LEU A 615 4.33 -33.86 -14.96
CA LEU A 615 3.88 -34.69 -13.85
C LEU A 615 2.69 -35.59 -14.23
N GLY A 616 2.21 -35.47 -15.47
CA GLY A 616 1.07 -36.21 -15.98
C GLY A 616 -0.24 -35.76 -15.32
N ALA A 617 -1.15 -36.72 -15.14
CA ALA A 617 -2.43 -36.46 -14.48
C ALA A 617 -2.21 -35.89 -13.07
N ALA A 618 -2.91 -34.81 -12.74
CA ALA A 618 -2.71 -34.09 -11.48
C ALA A 618 -3.08 -34.97 -10.28
N LYS A 619 -2.09 -35.30 -9.46
CA LYS A 619 -2.25 -36.07 -8.21
C LYS A 619 -2.08 -35.20 -6.96
N GLN A 620 -1.42 -34.06 -7.08
CA GLN A 620 -1.15 -33.17 -5.96
C GLN A 620 -1.00 -31.73 -6.43
N ILE A 621 -1.53 -30.76 -5.70
CA ILE A 621 -1.31 -29.33 -5.99
C ILE A 621 -1.10 -28.59 -4.68
N LEU A 622 -0.01 -27.83 -4.56
CA LEU A 622 0.31 -27.04 -3.35
C LEU A 622 0.27 -27.89 -2.06
N GLY A 623 0.79 -29.13 -2.13
CA GLY A 623 0.76 -30.05 -0.99
C GLY A 623 -0.62 -30.66 -0.67
N MET A 624 -1.66 -30.37 -1.46
CA MET A 624 -2.98 -31.00 -1.36
C MET A 624 -3.08 -32.16 -2.34
N ARG A 625 -3.50 -33.33 -1.87
CA ARG A 625 -3.70 -34.53 -2.70
C ARG A 625 -5.01 -34.42 -3.47
N ILE A 626 -4.96 -34.69 -4.77
CA ILE A 626 -6.12 -34.78 -5.66
C ILE A 626 -6.41 -36.26 -5.91
N ILE A 627 -7.62 -36.69 -5.58
CA ILE A 627 -8.10 -38.06 -5.83
C ILE A 627 -9.29 -37.93 -6.76
N ARG A 628 -9.16 -38.39 -8.00
CA ARG A 628 -10.20 -38.25 -9.01
C ARG A 628 -10.76 -39.60 -9.43
N ASP A 629 -12.08 -39.69 -9.43
CA ASP A 629 -12.84 -40.81 -9.97
C ASP A 629 -13.66 -40.31 -11.17
N LYS A 630 -13.25 -40.73 -12.37
CA LYS A 630 -13.90 -40.33 -13.62
C LYS A 630 -15.23 -41.03 -13.84
N VAL A 631 -15.43 -42.22 -13.27
CA VAL A 631 -16.66 -43.02 -13.47
C VAL A 631 -17.79 -42.40 -12.67
N ASN A 632 -17.51 -42.09 -11.40
CA ASN A 632 -18.48 -41.46 -10.51
C ASN A 632 -18.53 -39.93 -10.66
N GLY A 633 -17.69 -39.33 -11.51
CA GLY A 633 -17.61 -37.88 -11.70
C GLY A 633 -17.24 -37.13 -10.42
N THR A 634 -16.38 -37.71 -9.58
CA THR A 634 -15.97 -37.09 -8.30
C THR A 634 -14.49 -36.72 -8.28
N LEU A 635 -14.17 -35.64 -7.57
CA LEU A 635 -12.81 -35.21 -7.32
C LEU A 635 -12.68 -34.80 -5.87
N LYS A 636 -11.81 -35.46 -5.11
CA LYS A 636 -11.52 -35.13 -3.71
C LYS A 636 -10.21 -34.37 -3.60
N LEU A 637 -10.21 -33.34 -2.76
CA LEU A 637 -9.05 -32.53 -2.40
C LEU A 637 -8.77 -32.72 -0.90
N SER A 638 -7.62 -33.31 -0.57
CA SER A 638 -7.26 -33.70 0.80
C SER A 638 -5.92 -33.14 1.24
N GLN A 639 -5.81 -32.79 2.53
CA GLN A 639 -4.58 -32.37 3.20
C GLN A 639 -4.15 -33.33 4.32
N SER A 640 -4.64 -34.57 4.34
CA SER A 640 -4.37 -35.52 5.44
C SER A 640 -2.87 -35.73 5.71
N GLU A 641 -2.04 -35.82 4.66
CA GLU A 641 -0.58 -35.95 4.83
C GLU A 641 0.06 -34.71 5.46
N TYR A 642 -0.42 -33.52 5.10
CA TYR A 642 0.03 -32.27 5.71
C TYR A 642 -0.39 -32.20 7.19
N VAL A 643 -1.64 -32.53 7.50
CA VAL A 643 -2.15 -32.52 8.88
C VAL A 643 -1.36 -33.50 9.75
N LYS A 644 -1.07 -34.72 9.26
CA LYS A 644 -0.20 -35.68 9.98
C LYS A 644 1.19 -35.11 10.25
N LYS A 645 1.81 -34.44 9.28
CA LYS A 645 3.11 -33.76 9.48
C LYS A 645 3.03 -32.65 10.52
N VAL A 646 1.93 -31.89 10.54
CA VAL A 646 1.69 -30.85 11.56
C VAL A 646 1.55 -31.47 12.95
N LEU A 647 0.77 -32.54 13.10
CA LEU A 647 0.64 -33.25 14.38
C LEU A 647 1.99 -33.79 14.88
N SER A 648 2.78 -34.38 13.99
CA SER A 648 4.12 -34.88 14.35
C SER A 648 5.04 -33.75 14.76
N ARG A 649 5.00 -32.60 14.05
CA ARG A 649 5.83 -31.42 14.37
C ARG A 649 5.54 -30.84 15.76
N PHE A 650 4.30 -30.93 16.23
CA PHE A 650 3.90 -30.41 17.53
C PHE A 650 3.74 -31.49 18.60
N ASN A 651 4.22 -32.72 18.36
CA ASN A 651 4.14 -33.87 19.27
C ASN A 651 2.70 -34.20 19.70
N MET A 652 1.75 -34.10 18.77
CA MET A 652 0.32 -34.34 18.99
C MET A 652 -0.19 -35.60 18.27
N ASN A 653 0.69 -36.52 17.90
CA ASN A 653 0.30 -37.76 17.20
C ASN A 653 -0.63 -38.65 18.04
N GLU A 654 -0.52 -38.60 19.37
CA GLU A 654 -1.34 -39.36 20.32
C GLU A 654 -2.53 -38.56 20.87
N ALA A 655 -2.76 -37.34 20.35
CA ALA A 655 -3.85 -36.50 20.82
C ALA A 655 -5.21 -37.15 20.50
N LYS A 656 -6.11 -37.17 21.49
CA LYS A 656 -7.46 -37.73 21.31
C LYS A 656 -8.25 -36.87 20.32
N PRO A 657 -8.85 -37.44 19.26
CA PRO A 657 -9.71 -36.71 18.35
C PRO A 657 -10.91 -36.10 19.08
N VAL A 658 -11.18 -34.83 18.86
CA VAL A 658 -12.39 -34.14 19.36
C VAL A 658 -13.40 -33.94 18.23
N SER A 659 -14.68 -34.13 18.54
CA SER A 659 -15.78 -34.12 17.57
C SER A 659 -16.23 -32.72 17.14
N THR A 660 -15.80 -31.68 17.86
CA THR A 660 -16.04 -30.27 17.50
C THR A 660 -14.74 -29.47 17.55
N PRO A 661 -14.44 -28.62 16.56
CA PRO A 661 -13.23 -27.78 16.55
C PRO A 661 -13.11 -26.80 17.72
N LEU A 662 -14.24 -26.34 18.28
CA LEU A 662 -14.28 -25.48 19.48
C LEU A 662 -15.58 -25.75 20.24
N GLY A 663 -15.46 -26.25 21.48
CA GLY A 663 -16.62 -26.53 22.34
C GLY A 663 -17.40 -25.26 22.72
N SER A 664 -18.73 -25.35 22.79
CA SER A 664 -19.62 -24.21 23.10
C SER A 664 -19.40 -23.56 24.47
N HIS A 665 -18.79 -24.29 25.40
CA HIS A 665 -18.44 -23.83 26.74
C HIS A 665 -17.17 -22.97 26.79
N PHE A 666 -16.34 -22.98 25.74
CA PHE A 666 -15.14 -22.16 25.69
C PHE A 666 -15.48 -20.71 25.30
N LYS A 667 -15.35 -19.79 26.26
CA LYS A 667 -15.42 -18.33 26.05
C LYS A 667 -14.04 -17.72 26.24
N LEU A 668 -13.25 -17.70 25.16
CA LEU A 668 -11.88 -17.21 25.20
C LEU A 668 -11.83 -15.68 25.36
N SER A 669 -10.99 -15.18 26.26
CA SER A 669 -10.88 -13.76 26.64
C SER A 669 -9.42 -13.37 26.91
N LYS A 670 -9.09 -12.08 26.75
CA LYS A 670 -7.78 -11.55 27.15
C LYS A 670 -7.48 -11.69 28.64
N GLU A 671 -8.51 -11.87 29.47
CA GLU A 671 -8.34 -12.13 30.90
C GLU A 671 -7.68 -13.48 31.20
N GLN A 672 -7.68 -14.40 30.24
CA GLN A 672 -7.04 -15.71 30.29
C GLN A 672 -5.60 -15.69 29.75
N SER A 673 -5.10 -14.52 29.33
CA SER A 673 -3.69 -14.34 28.99
C SER A 673 -2.80 -14.51 30.24
N PRO A 674 -1.53 -14.95 30.06
CA PRO A 674 -0.57 -15.11 31.16
C PRO A 674 -0.50 -13.88 32.07
N LYS A 675 -0.67 -14.08 33.37
CA LYS A 675 -0.67 -13.02 34.40
C LYS A 675 0.65 -12.96 35.15
N THR A 676 1.28 -14.11 35.40
CA THR A 676 2.56 -14.20 36.11
C THR A 676 3.76 -14.21 35.14
N GLU A 677 4.96 -13.92 35.62
CA GLU A 677 6.19 -14.04 34.82
C GLU A 677 6.47 -15.51 34.47
N ALA A 678 6.25 -16.42 35.42
CA ALA A 678 6.39 -17.87 35.20
C ALA A 678 5.47 -18.41 34.10
N GLU A 679 4.22 -17.95 34.04
CA GLU A 679 3.30 -18.29 32.94
C GLU A 679 3.74 -17.71 31.60
N ARG A 680 4.31 -16.50 31.59
CA ARG A 680 4.85 -15.87 30.38
C ARG A 680 6.08 -16.61 29.86
N ASP A 681 6.97 -17.02 30.75
CA ASP A 681 8.17 -17.80 30.42
C ASP A 681 7.82 -19.22 29.96
N HIS A 682 6.78 -19.84 30.52
CA HIS A 682 6.26 -21.12 30.03
C HIS A 682 5.65 -20.97 28.63
N MET A 683 4.79 -19.97 28.41
CA MET A 683 4.12 -19.77 27.12
C MET A 683 5.06 -19.27 26.02
N SER A 684 6.19 -18.61 26.34
CA SER A 684 7.19 -18.21 25.35
C SER A 684 7.90 -19.39 24.68
N LYS A 685 7.96 -20.53 25.37
CA LYS A 685 8.52 -21.80 24.86
C LYS A 685 7.53 -22.57 23.98
N VAL A 686 6.23 -22.24 24.04
CA VAL A 686 5.20 -22.90 23.24
C VAL A 686 5.15 -22.26 21.85
N PRO A 687 5.32 -23.01 20.75
CA PRO A 687 5.35 -22.49 19.38
C PRO A 687 3.94 -22.17 18.83
N TYR A 688 3.13 -21.46 19.61
CA TYR A 688 1.71 -21.20 19.35
C TYR A 688 1.47 -20.52 17.99
N ALA A 689 2.22 -19.48 17.67
CA ALA A 689 2.06 -18.77 16.40
C ALA A 689 2.39 -19.66 15.18
N SER A 690 3.34 -20.59 15.32
CA SER A 690 3.71 -21.55 14.26
C SER A 690 2.61 -22.59 14.05
N ALA A 691 1.99 -23.07 15.13
CA ALA A 691 0.86 -23.99 15.06
C ALA A 691 -0.37 -23.34 14.43
N ILE A 692 -0.72 -22.12 14.84
CA ILE A 692 -1.82 -21.36 14.23
C ILE A 692 -1.56 -21.10 12.75
N GLY A 693 -0.33 -20.71 12.37
CA GLY A 693 0.03 -20.56 10.96
C GLY A 693 -0.14 -21.85 10.16
N SER A 694 0.19 -23.00 10.75
CA SER A 694 0.00 -24.31 10.12
C SER A 694 -1.48 -24.68 9.97
N LEU A 695 -2.30 -24.41 10.99
CA LEU A 695 -3.74 -24.66 10.95
C LEU A 695 -4.47 -23.71 9.99
N MET A 696 -4.03 -22.45 9.89
CA MET A 696 -4.57 -21.48 8.93
C MET A 696 -4.36 -21.95 7.48
N TYR A 697 -3.26 -22.65 7.19
CA TYR A 697 -3.06 -23.22 5.87
C TYR A 697 -4.12 -24.28 5.55
N ALA A 698 -4.33 -25.22 6.47
CA ALA A 698 -5.37 -26.25 6.32
C ALA A 698 -6.78 -25.61 6.16
N MET A 699 -7.06 -24.59 6.98
CA MET A 699 -8.31 -23.83 6.99
C MET A 699 -8.61 -23.13 5.66
N VAL A 700 -7.62 -22.55 4.99
CA VAL A 700 -7.80 -21.79 3.74
C VAL A 700 -7.89 -22.70 2.52
N CYS A 701 -7.22 -23.85 2.59
CA CYS A 701 -7.12 -24.80 1.49
C CYS A 701 -8.32 -25.76 1.42
N THR A 702 -8.54 -26.56 2.47
CA THR A 702 -9.54 -27.65 2.42
C THR A 702 -10.45 -27.75 3.65
N ARG A 703 -10.26 -26.95 4.70
CA ARG A 703 -10.96 -27.11 5.99
C ARG A 703 -11.80 -25.87 6.39
N PRO A 704 -12.92 -25.59 5.71
CA PRO A 704 -13.84 -24.53 6.13
C PRO A 704 -14.43 -24.74 7.52
N ASP A 705 -14.58 -26.00 7.97
CA ASP A 705 -15.16 -26.38 9.26
C ASP A 705 -14.37 -25.88 10.48
N ILE A 706 -13.04 -25.72 10.35
CA ILE A 706 -12.19 -25.19 11.43
C ILE A 706 -12.06 -23.67 11.39
N ALA A 707 -12.66 -22.99 10.40
CA ALA A 707 -12.40 -21.58 10.14
C ALA A 707 -12.80 -20.67 11.30
N HIS A 708 -13.95 -20.94 11.92
CA HIS A 708 -14.37 -20.21 13.11
C HIS A 708 -13.42 -20.43 14.29
N ALA A 709 -13.07 -21.69 14.58
CA ALA A 709 -12.20 -22.04 15.70
C ALA A 709 -10.80 -21.42 15.57
N VAL A 710 -10.15 -21.57 14.42
CA VAL A 710 -8.85 -20.95 14.13
C VAL A 710 -8.96 -19.42 14.15
N GLY A 711 -10.06 -18.85 13.66
CA GLY A 711 -10.35 -17.42 13.71
C GLY A 711 -10.55 -16.86 15.13
N VAL A 712 -11.01 -17.65 16.09
CA VAL A 712 -11.10 -17.26 17.51
C VAL A 712 -9.73 -17.36 18.18
N VAL A 713 -9.04 -18.49 18.01
CA VAL A 713 -7.76 -18.79 18.66
C VAL A 713 -6.62 -17.88 18.15
N SER A 714 -6.63 -17.49 16.88
CA SER A 714 -5.67 -16.55 16.29
C SER A 714 -5.73 -15.13 16.90
N ARG A 715 -6.82 -14.74 17.55
CA ARG A 715 -6.93 -13.41 18.22
C ARG A 715 -5.93 -13.25 19.38
N PHE A 716 -5.45 -14.37 19.93
CA PHE A 716 -4.56 -14.40 21.08
C PHE A 716 -3.08 -14.64 20.71
N MET A 717 -2.70 -14.49 19.44
CA MET A 717 -1.31 -14.72 18.96
C MET A 717 -0.24 -13.93 19.73
N SER A 718 -0.58 -12.76 20.26
CA SER A 718 0.38 -11.94 21.04
C SER A 718 0.55 -12.39 22.49
N ARG A 719 -0.47 -13.06 23.08
CA ARG A 719 -0.50 -13.50 24.49
C ARG A 719 -1.42 -14.74 24.66
N PRO A 720 -0.99 -15.92 24.18
CA PRO A 720 -1.80 -17.14 24.28
C PRO A 720 -1.81 -17.69 25.72
N GLY A 721 -2.93 -18.28 26.16
CA GLY A 721 -3.07 -19.03 27.41
C GLY A 721 -3.23 -20.54 27.16
N LYS A 722 -3.13 -21.36 28.22
CA LYS A 722 -3.16 -22.84 28.12
C LYS A 722 -4.45 -23.40 27.50
N GLN A 723 -5.59 -22.76 27.75
CA GLN A 723 -6.89 -23.16 27.22
C GLN A 723 -7.05 -22.90 25.70
N HIS A 724 -6.07 -22.25 25.05
CA HIS A 724 -6.11 -21.98 23.61
C HIS A 724 -5.49 -23.09 22.75
N TRP A 725 -5.06 -24.23 23.34
CA TRP A 725 -4.15 -25.22 22.73
C TRP A 725 -4.79 -26.60 22.41
N GLU A 726 -6.05 -26.67 21.98
CA GLU A 726 -6.73 -27.96 21.70
C GLU A 726 -7.37 -27.98 20.30
N GLY A 727 -7.34 -29.11 19.55
CA GLY A 727 -7.81 -29.20 18.15
C GLY A 727 -8.04 -30.61 17.59
N SER A 728 -8.66 -30.71 16.38
CA SER A 728 -9.17 -31.94 15.72
C SER A 728 -8.63 -32.16 14.29
N VAL A 729 -8.73 -33.39 13.74
CA VAL A 729 -7.78 -33.92 12.74
C VAL A 729 -8.34 -34.28 11.34
N ASP A 730 -9.52 -34.88 11.12
CA ASP A 730 -9.80 -35.51 9.80
C ASP A 730 -11.10 -35.10 9.07
N THR A 731 -10.98 -34.42 7.91
CA THR A 731 -12.02 -34.26 6.83
C THR A 731 -11.40 -33.78 5.49
N CYS A 732 -12.09 -33.99 4.35
CA CYS A 732 -11.66 -33.57 3.01
C CYS A 732 -12.78 -32.94 2.14
N LEU A 733 -12.43 -32.12 1.14
CA LEU A 733 -13.43 -31.57 0.20
C LEU A 733 -13.67 -32.54 -0.96
N CYS A 734 -14.93 -32.80 -1.29
CA CYS A 734 -15.36 -33.66 -2.37
C CYS A 734 -16.20 -32.85 -3.37
N PHE A 735 -15.66 -32.66 -4.58
CA PHE A 735 -16.36 -32.12 -5.75
C PHE A 735 -17.13 -33.25 -6.42
N THR A 736 -18.40 -33.01 -6.72
CA THR A 736 -19.29 -33.98 -7.36
C THR A 736 -19.74 -33.49 -8.73
N GLY A 737 -20.12 -34.40 -9.62
CA GLY A 737 -20.57 -34.09 -10.99
C GLY A 737 -21.92 -33.37 -11.10
N ALA A 738 -22.41 -32.73 -10.04
CA ALA A 738 -23.66 -31.97 -10.04
C ALA A 738 -23.57 -30.69 -10.88
N SER A 739 -24.71 -30.02 -11.13
CA SER A 739 -24.78 -28.82 -11.97
C SER A 739 -23.82 -27.70 -11.54
N LEU A 740 -23.19 -27.01 -12.50
CA LEU A 740 -22.42 -25.78 -12.29
C LEU A 740 -23.33 -24.59 -11.93
N LYS A 741 -24.00 -24.67 -10.78
CA LYS A 741 -24.79 -23.58 -10.21
C LYS A 741 -24.06 -23.01 -9.02
N LEU A 742 -23.81 -21.70 -9.06
CA LEU A 742 -23.21 -20.95 -7.96
C LEU A 742 -24.27 -20.60 -6.91
N GLN A 743 -24.01 -20.94 -5.65
CA GLN A 743 -24.86 -20.58 -4.51
C GLN A 743 -24.02 -20.01 -3.37
N GLY A 744 -24.55 -19.01 -2.67
CA GLY A 744 -23.92 -18.43 -1.49
C GLY A 744 -24.80 -18.56 -0.24
N TYR A 745 -24.17 -18.73 0.92
CA TYR A 745 -24.82 -18.79 2.22
C TYR A 745 -24.17 -17.77 3.14
N VAL A 746 -24.95 -17.01 3.90
CA VAL A 746 -24.47 -15.98 4.83
C VAL A 746 -25.05 -16.14 6.22
N ASP A 747 -24.25 -15.80 7.22
CA ASP A 747 -24.67 -15.68 8.63
C ASP A 747 -23.78 -14.65 9.33
N ALA A 748 -24.30 -14.02 10.39
CA ALA A 748 -23.52 -13.16 11.27
C ALA A 748 -23.86 -13.38 12.75
N ASP A 749 -22.82 -13.57 13.57
CA ASP A 749 -23.00 -13.68 15.02
C ASP A 749 -22.78 -12.32 15.70
N PHE A 750 -23.83 -11.77 16.29
CA PHE A 750 -23.89 -10.40 16.79
C PHE A 750 -23.11 -10.21 18.10
N ALA A 751 -22.16 -9.27 18.10
CA ALA A 751 -21.45 -8.78 19.28
C ALA A 751 -20.83 -9.87 20.20
N ARG A 752 -20.51 -11.05 19.65
CA ARG A 752 -20.01 -12.19 20.42
C ARG A 752 -18.57 -12.05 20.90
N ASP A 753 -17.76 -11.24 20.22
CA ASP A 753 -16.41 -10.96 20.69
C ASP A 753 -16.44 -10.17 22.01
N ILE A 754 -16.03 -10.82 23.10
CA ILE A 754 -16.14 -10.25 24.46
C ILE A 754 -15.29 -8.98 24.58
N ASP A 755 -14.10 -8.98 23.96
CA ASP A 755 -13.12 -7.88 24.08
C ASP A 755 -13.50 -6.63 23.28
N SER A 756 -13.95 -6.79 22.03
CA SER A 756 -14.19 -5.69 21.09
C SER A 756 -15.66 -5.43 20.77
N ARG A 757 -16.57 -6.30 21.24
CA ARG A 757 -18.02 -6.28 20.98
C ARG A 757 -18.36 -6.29 19.48
N LYS A 758 -17.44 -6.75 18.64
CA LYS A 758 -17.62 -6.90 17.20
C LYS A 758 -18.35 -8.19 16.88
N SER A 759 -19.14 -8.14 15.81
CA SER A 759 -19.84 -9.29 15.25
C SER A 759 -18.90 -10.14 14.39
N THR A 760 -19.17 -11.45 14.25
CA THR A 760 -18.42 -12.35 13.35
C THR A 760 -19.20 -12.51 12.05
N THR A 761 -18.52 -12.34 10.91
CA THR A 761 -19.04 -12.55 9.56
C THR A 761 -18.67 -13.94 9.07
N GLY A 762 -19.67 -14.69 8.60
CA GLY A 762 -19.49 -15.99 7.98
C GLY A 762 -20.19 -16.05 6.64
N PHE A 763 -19.48 -16.46 5.60
CA PHE A 763 -20.11 -16.83 4.34
C PHE A 763 -19.41 -18.02 3.68
N VAL A 764 -20.15 -18.79 2.90
CA VAL A 764 -19.63 -19.87 2.07
C VAL A 764 -20.32 -19.87 0.72
N PHE A 765 -19.54 -20.04 -0.34
CA PHE A 765 -20.00 -20.23 -1.71
C PHE A 765 -19.74 -21.65 -2.17
N THR A 766 -20.74 -22.27 -2.76
CA THR A 766 -20.67 -23.62 -3.33
C THR A 766 -20.87 -23.58 -4.83
N LEU A 767 -20.21 -24.51 -5.52
CA LEU A 767 -20.40 -24.80 -6.93
C LEU A 767 -20.54 -26.31 -7.08
N GLY A 768 -21.62 -26.79 -7.69
CA GLY A 768 -21.89 -28.23 -7.76
C GLY A 768 -22.04 -28.89 -6.39
N GLY A 769 -22.51 -28.14 -5.38
CA GLY A 769 -22.67 -28.63 -4.00
C GLY A 769 -21.40 -28.61 -3.14
N THR A 770 -20.26 -28.14 -3.67
CA THR A 770 -18.97 -28.16 -2.95
C THR A 770 -18.41 -26.76 -2.73
N ALA A 771 -17.82 -26.50 -1.56
CA ALA A 771 -17.30 -25.19 -1.18
C ALA A 771 -16.11 -24.71 -2.04
N ILE A 772 -16.25 -23.56 -2.69
CA ILE A 772 -15.22 -22.92 -3.53
C ILE A 772 -14.71 -21.58 -2.97
N SER A 773 -15.46 -20.91 -2.08
CA SER A 773 -14.99 -19.72 -1.36
C SER A 773 -15.65 -19.65 0.02
N TRP A 774 -14.92 -19.25 1.06
CA TRP A 774 -15.48 -19.08 2.40
C TRP A 774 -14.70 -18.06 3.22
N VAL A 775 -15.36 -17.47 4.21
CA VAL A 775 -14.77 -16.53 5.16
C VAL A 775 -15.37 -16.73 6.55
N SER A 776 -14.52 -16.66 7.58
CA SER A 776 -14.90 -16.46 8.98
C SER A 776 -14.02 -15.36 9.55
N ASN A 777 -14.56 -14.15 9.76
CA ASN A 777 -13.77 -12.99 10.20
C ASN A 777 -14.57 -12.04 11.09
N LEU A 778 -13.88 -11.33 11.99
CA LEU A 778 -14.51 -10.24 12.74
C LEU A 778 -14.88 -9.07 11.83
N GLN A 779 -16.07 -8.52 12.04
CA GLN A 779 -16.51 -7.32 11.34
C GLN A 779 -15.59 -6.15 11.65
N LYS A 780 -15.28 -5.36 10.61
CA LYS A 780 -14.42 -4.17 10.76
C LYS A 780 -15.08 -3.07 11.58
N ILE A 781 -16.41 -3.11 11.71
CA ILE A 781 -17.23 -2.18 12.49
C ILE A 781 -17.93 -2.88 13.65
N ILE A 782 -18.38 -2.09 14.61
CA ILE A 782 -19.32 -2.53 15.65
C ILE A 782 -20.73 -2.26 15.10
N THR A 783 -21.54 -3.30 15.00
CA THR A 783 -22.95 -3.18 14.60
C THR A 783 -23.80 -2.96 15.85
N LEU A 784 -24.94 -2.30 15.69
CA LEU A 784 -25.84 -1.95 16.80
C LEU A 784 -27.02 -2.91 16.94
N SER A 785 -27.20 -3.83 15.98
CA SER A 785 -28.23 -4.86 16.02
C SER A 785 -27.80 -6.12 15.26
N THR A 786 -28.47 -7.24 15.53
CA THR A 786 -28.33 -8.48 14.75
C THR A 786 -28.67 -8.26 13.28
N THR A 787 -29.75 -7.52 12.99
CA THR A 787 -30.13 -7.19 11.61
C THR A 787 -29.03 -6.42 10.88
N GLU A 788 -28.36 -5.49 11.55
CA GLU A 788 -27.23 -4.76 10.94
C GLU A 788 -26.00 -5.66 10.72
N ALA A 789 -25.71 -6.59 11.64
CA ALA A 789 -24.64 -7.57 11.46
C ALA A 789 -24.88 -8.46 10.24
N GLU A 790 -26.10 -9.00 10.12
CA GLU A 790 -26.56 -9.82 8.99
C GLU A 790 -26.53 -9.05 7.65
N TYR A 791 -26.94 -7.79 7.69
CA TYR A 791 -26.93 -6.93 6.52
C TYR A 791 -25.49 -6.60 6.06
N VAL A 792 -24.54 -6.46 6.99
CA VAL A 792 -23.12 -6.26 6.66
C VAL A 792 -22.50 -7.50 6.01
N VAL A 793 -22.80 -8.71 6.49
CA VAL A 793 -22.28 -9.94 5.84
C VAL A 793 -22.87 -10.14 4.44
N ALA A 794 -24.15 -9.86 4.26
CA ALA A 794 -24.79 -9.95 2.94
C ALA A 794 -24.10 -9.05 1.90
N ILE A 795 -23.58 -7.88 2.31
CA ILE A 795 -22.82 -6.97 1.42
C ILE A 795 -21.45 -7.54 1.07
N GLU A 796 -20.71 -8.06 2.05
CA GLU A 796 -19.39 -8.64 1.79
C GLU A 796 -19.51 -9.89 0.91
N ALA A 797 -20.52 -10.73 1.15
CA ALA A 797 -20.83 -11.87 0.31
C ALA A 797 -21.32 -11.43 -1.08
N GLY A 798 -22.14 -10.37 -1.20
CA GLY A 798 -22.57 -9.83 -2.49
C GLY A 798 -21.39 -9.41 -3.39
N LYS A 799 -20.31 -8.86 -2.82
CA LYS A 799 -19.08 -8.54 -3.58
C LYS A 799 -18.39 -9.80 -4.10
N GLU A 800 -18.26 -10.81 -3.26
CA GLU A 800 -17.66 -12.10 -3.63
C GLU A 800 -18.50 -12.79 -4.72
N MET A 801 -19.83 -12.75 -4.61
CA MET A 801 -20.76 -13.28 -5.61
C MET A 801 -20.53 -12.66 -6.98
N ILE A 802 -20.45 -11.32 -7.09
CA ILE A 802 -20.18 -10.64 -8.36
C ILE A 802 -18.83 -11.07 -8.94
N TRP A 803 -17.80 -11.17 -8.11
CA TRP A 803 -16.48 -11.60 -8.57
C TRP A 803 -16.51 -13.03 -9.11
N LEU A 804 -17.17 -13.96 -8.42
CA LEU A 804 -17.33 -15.35 -8.86
C LEU A 804 -18.17 -15.46 -10.14
N HIS A 805 -19.24 -14.69 -10.26
CA HIS A 805 -20.04 -14.60 -11.49
C HIS A 805 -19.23 -14.07 -12.67
N GLY A 806 -18.51 -12.96 -12.48
CA GLY A 806 -17.65 -12.39 -13.52
C GLY A 806 -16.58 -13.37 -13.95
N PHE A 807 -15.96 -14.08 -13.01
CA PHE A 807 -14.97 -15.09 -13.35
C PHE A 807 -15.58 -16.29 -14.12
N LEU A 808 -16.74 -16.80 -13.72
CA LEU A 808 -17.44 -17.85 -14.46
C LEU A 808 -17.83 -17.40 -15.88
N ASP A 809 -18.24 -16.15 -16.06
CA ASP A 809 -18.53 -15.57 -17.38
C ASP A 809 -17.28 -15.50 -18.27
N GLU A 810 -16.14 -15.10 -17.71
CA GLU A 810 -14.84 -15.13 -18.41
C GLU A 810 -14.42 -16.55 -18.84
N LEU A 811 -14.81 -17.58 -18.06
CA LEU A 811 -14.62 -18.99 -18.41
C LEU A 811 -15.68 -19.52 -19.39
N GLY A 812 -16.60 -18.67 -19.86
CA GLY A 812 -17.70 -19.04 -20.77
C GLY A 812 -18.85 -19.79 -20.09
N LYS A 813 -18.92 -19.78 -18.76
CA LYS A 813 -19.93 -20.48 -17.94
C LYS A 813 -20.96 -19.50 -17.39
N LYS A 814 -21.75 -18.92 -18.30
CA LYS A 814 -22.84 -18.01 -17.94
C LYS A 814 -23.76 -18.62 -16.89
N GLN A 815 -23.93 -17.90 -15.80
CA GLN A 815 -24.83 -18.25 -14.72
C GLN A 815 -26.10 -17.38 -14.82
N GLY A 816 -27.20 -17.88 -14.26
CA GLY A 816 -28.38 -17.03 -13.98
C GLY A 816 -28.10 -16.04 -12.86
N MET A 817 -29.16 -15.49 -12.25
CA MET A 817 -29.02 -14.61 -11.08
C MET A 817 -28.37 -15.36 -9.91
N GLY A 818 -27.40 -14.74 -9.24
CA GLY A 818 -26.73 -15.34 -8.10
C GLY A 818 -27.66 -15.45 -6.90
N ILE A 819 -27.80 -16.65 -6.32
CA ILE A 819 -28.66 -16.88 -5.16
C ILE A 819 -27.83 -16.79 -3.88
N LEU A 820 -28.22 -15.87 -2.99
CA LEU A 820 -27.62 -15.67 -1.67
C LEU A 820 -28.64 -16.00 -0.58
N HIS A 821 -28.39 -17.08 0.16
CA HIS A 821 -29.25 -17.55 1.23
C HIS A 821 -28.88 -16.89 2.57
N SER A 822 -29.87 -16.32 3.25
CA SER A 822 -29.77 -15.77 4.61
C SER A 822 -30.95 -16.24 5.46
N ASP A 823 -30.73 -16.47 6.75
CA ASP A 823 -31.80 -16.82 7.69
C ASP A 823 -32.49 -15.58 8.31
N SER A 824 -31.91 -14.39 8.12
CA SER A 824 -32.39 -13.13 8.68
C SER A 824 -33.46 -12.46 7.81
N GLN A 825 -34.73 -12.66 8.18
CA GLN A 825 -35.88 -12.05 7.50
C GLN A 825 -35.78 -10.51 7.45
N SER A 826 -35.34 -9.88 8.54
CA SER A 826 -35.24 -8.43 8.63
C SER A 826 -34.14 -7.88 7.71
N ALA A 827 -33.02 -8.58 7.56
CA ALA A 827 -31.96 -8.18 6.64
C ALA A 827 -32.40 -8.32 5.18
N ILE A 828 -33.10 -9.41 4.85
CA ILE A 828 -33.70 -9.63 3.51
C ILE A 828 -34.71 -8.52 3.20
N PHE A 829 -35.60 -8.21 4.14
CA PHE A 829 -36.60 -7.16 3.96
C PHE A 829 -35.95 -5.79 3.72
N LEU A 830 -34.92 -5.45 4.50
CA LEU A 830 -34.14 -4.22 4.32
C LEU A 830 -33.38 -4.17 2.99
N ALA A 831 -32.98 -5.31 2.43
CA ALA A 831 -32.31 -5.37 1.13
C ALA A 831 -33.31 -5.20 -0.04
N LYS A 832 -34.57 -5.62 0.14
CA LYS A 832 -35.60 -5.57 -0.91
C LYS A 832 -36.45 -4.30 -0.90
N ASN A 833 -36.62 -3.64 0.24
CA ASN A 833 -37.54 -2.52 0.40
C ASN A 833 -36.83 -1.21 0.79
N SER A 834 -37.29 -0.10 0.20
CA SER A 834 -36.83 1.26 0.48
C SER A 834 -37.51 1.92 1.69
N ALA A 835 -38.55 1.30 2.27
CA ALA A 835 -39.29 1.84 3.41
C ALA A 835 -38.39 1.98 4.65
N PHE A 836 -38.23 3.22 5.11
CA PHE A 836 -37.33 3.56 6.22
C PHE A 836 -38.08 3.56 7.55
N ASP A 837 -37.65 2.69 8.47
CA ASP A 837 -37.99 2.80 9.88
C ASP A 837 -36.98 3.67 10.63
N SER A 838 -37.41 4.32 11.73
CA SER A 838 -36.55 5.17 12.57
C SER A 838 -35.30 4.44 13.09
N LYS A 839 -35.38 3.11 13.21
CA LYS A 839 -34.33 2.17 13.65
C LYS A 839 -33.27 1.82 12.59
N SER A 840 -33.44 2.21 11.32
CA SER A 840 -32.52 1.86 10.21
C SER A 840 -31.80 3.06 9.60
N LYS A 841 -32.01 4.27 10.13
CA LYS A 841 -31.42 5.52 9.60
C LYS A 841 -29.89 5.52 9.59
N HIS A 842 -29.23 4.83 10.52
CA HIS A 842 -27.76 4.75 10.59
C HIS A 842 -27.15 3.83 9.52
N ILE A 843 -27.92 2.92 8.95
CA ILE A 843 -27.48 2.01 7.86
C ILE A 843 -27.36 2.77 6.53
N GLN A 844 -28.05 3.91 6.40
CA GLN A 844 -28.30 4.62 5.15
C GLN A 844 -27.06 5.13 4.40
N THR A 845 -26.01 5.53 5.12
CA THR A 845 -24.89 6.28 4.51
C THR A 845 -23.74 5.39 4.02
N LYS A 846 -23.77 4.08 4.30
CA LYS A 846 -22.58 3.21 4.16
C LYS A 846 -22.81 1.82 3.57
N TYR A 847 -24.03 1.27 3.60
CA TYR A 847 -24.26 -0.16 3.41
C TYR A 847 -25.32 -0.53 2.35
N HIS A 848 -25.75 0.39 1.49
CA HIS A 848 -26.77 0.10 0.47
C HIS A 848 -26.27 -0.58 -0.83
N PHE A 849 -25.00 -1.00 -0.90
CA PHE A 849 -24.48 -1.73 -2.05
C PHE A 849 -25.31 -2.99 -2.38
N ILE A 850 -25.71 -3.76 -1.37
CA ILE A 850 -26.51 -4.97 -1.59
C ILE A 850 -27.93 -4.67 -2.13
N ARG A 851 -28.49 -3.48 -1.87
CA ARG A 851 -29.77 -3.05 -2.46
C ARG A 851 -29.64 -2.86 -3.96
N TYR A 852 -28.60 -2.14 -4.38
CA TYR A 852 -28.29 -1.96 -5.79
C TYR A 852 -28.16 -3.30 -6.52
N LEU A 853 -27.48 -4.29 -5.92
CA LEU A 853 -27.37 -5.63 -6.53
C LEU A 853 -28.70 -6.37 -6.65
N VAL A 854 -29.61 -6.19 -5.69
CA VAL A 854 -30.94 -6.80 -5.69
C VAL A 854 -31.87 -6.08 -6.68
N GLU A 855 -31.83 -4.74 -6.72
CA GLU A 855 -32.60 -3.89 -7.63
C GLU A 855 -32.20 -4.11 -9.10
N ASP A 856 -30.89 -4.16 -9.39
CA ASP A 856 -30.33 -4.44 -10.72
C ASP A 856 -30.40 -5.93 -11.11
N LYS A 857 -31.05 -6.77 -10.29
CA LYS A 857 -31.24 -8.21 -10.54
C LYS A 857 -29.93 -8.99 -10.72
N LEU A 858 -28.84 -8.53 -10.09
CA LEU A 858 -27.55 -9.22 -10.09
C LEU A 858 -27.48 -10.32 -9.02
N VAL A 859 -28.16 -10.12 -7.88
CA VAL A 859 -28.22 -11.06 -6.75
C VAL A 859 -29.65 -11.19 -6.22
N ILE A 860 -30.09 -12.41 -5.91
CA ILE A 860 -31.34 -12.71 -5.21
C ILE A 860 -31.03 -13.08 -3.77
N LEU A 861 -31.60 -12.36 -2.82
CA LEU A 861 -31.60 -12.72 -1.40
C LEU A 861 -32.82 -13.60 -1.08
N GLU A 862 -32.56 -14.85 -0.69
CA GLU A 862 -33.57 -15.84 -0.33
C GLU A 862 -33.48 -16.25 1.13
N LYS A 863 -34.65 -16.51 1.73
CA LYS A 863 -34.73 -16.98 3.10
C LYS A 863 -34.38 -18.47 3.16
N ILE A 864 -33.48 -18.85 4.06
CA ILE A 864 -33.24 -20.25 4.44
C ILE A 864 -33.56 -20.46 5.91
N CYS A 865 -33.91 -21.70 6.30
CA CYS A 865 -34.06 -22.03 7.71
C CYS A 865 -32.68 -22.08 8.38
N GLY A 866 -32.51 -21.46 9.56
CA GLY A 866 -31.22 -21.43 10.27
C GLY A 866 -30.70 -22.82 10.69
N SER A 867 -31.55 -23.86 10.75
CA SER A 867 -31.09 -25.24 10.94
C SER A 867 -30.40 -25.84 9.70
N LYS A 868 -30.64 -25.26 8.53
CA LYS A 868 -30.08 -25.67 7.22
C LYS A 868 -29.02 -24.68 6.70
N ASN A 869 -28.72 -23.59 7.42
CA ASN A 869 -27.77 -22.59 6.97
C ASN A 869 -26.32 -23.05 7.23
N SER A 870 -25.59 -23.38 6.16
CA SER A 870 -24.21 -23.86 6.24
C SER A 870 -23.22 -22.80 6.74
N ALA A 871 -23.58 -21.51 6.67
CA ALA A 871 -22.72 -20.43 7.14
C ALA A 871 -22.63 -20.36 8.68
N ASP A 872 -23.55 -21.00 9.41
CA ASP A 872 -23.56 -21.01 10.88
C ASP A 872 -22.27 -21.55 11.50
N MET A 873 -21.68 -22.60 10.91
CA MET A 873 -20.41 -23.14 11.43
C MET A 873 -19.23 -22.15 11.31
N LEU A 874 -19.37 -21.09 10.51
CA LEU A 874 -18.35 -20.08 10.29
C LEU A 874 -18.46 -18.91 11.27
N THR A 875 -19.57 -18.74 11.95
CA THR A 875 -19.82 -17.59 12.84
C THR A 875 -19.89 -17.97 14.30
N LYS A 876 -20.29 -19.22 14.58
CA LYS A 876 -20.58 -19.73 15.91
C LYS A 876 -20.19 -21.19 16.08
N SER A 877 -19.79 -21.56 17.31
CA SER A 877 -19.75 -22.97 17.71
C SER A 877 -21.14 -23.60 17.59
N VAL A 878 -21.23 -24.70 16.85
CA VAL A 878 -22.47 -25.46 16.61
C VAL A 878 -22.40 -26.87 17.22
N THR A 879 -23.55 -27.52 17.40
CA THR A 879 -23.61 -28.92 17.86
C THR A 879 -22.97 -29.87 16.84
N ILE A 880 -22.56 -31.06 17.28
CA ILE A 880 -21.92 -32.07 16.40
C ILE A 880 -22.84 -32.42 15.22
N GLU A 881 -24.13 -32.62 15.47
CA GLU A 881 -25.12 -32.94 14.44
C GLU A 881 -25.24 -31.82 13.41
N LYS A 882 -25.29 -30.57 13.87
CA LYS A 882 -25.35 -29.40 13.00
C LYS A 882 -24.05 -29.20 12.22
N LEU A 883 -22.89 -29.45 12.84
CA LEU A 883 -21.59 -29.39 12.16
C LEU A 883 -21.52 -30.42 11.03
N LYS A 884 -21.94 -31.67 11.28
CA LYS A 884 -22.00 -32.73 10.26
C LYS A 884 -22.93 -32.35 9.10
N LEU A 885 -24.11 -31.79 9.41
CA LEU A 885 -25.06 -31.33 8.40
C LEU A 885 -24.48 -30.17 7.57
N CYS A 886 -23.88 -29.17 8.21
CA CYS A 886 -23.25 -28.04 7.52
C CYS A 886 -22.07 -28.52 6.66
N ALA A 887 -21.20 -29.38 7.18
CA ALA A 887 -20.06 -29.96 6.45
C ALA A 887 -20.53 -30.74 5.22
N ALA A 888 -21.50 -31.64 5.37
CA ALA A 888 -22.05 -32.40 4.26
C ALA A 888 -22.69 -31.50 3.18
N SER A 889 -23.42 -30.45 3.59
CA SER A 889 -24.08 -29.51 2.66
C SER A 889 -23.12 -28.68 1.80
N ILE A 890 -21.83 -28.62 2.16
CA ILE A 890 -20.79 -27.91 1.42
C ILE A 890 -19.76 -28.85 0.79
N GLY A 891 -20.06 -30.16 0.72
CA GLY A 891 -19.20 -31.17 0.13
C GLY A 891 -17.97 -31.53 0.96
N LEU A 892 -17.95 -31.23 2.26
CA LEU A 892 -16.90 -31.68 3.18
C LEU A 892 -17.27 -33.07 3.71
N LEU A 893 -16.56 -34.10 3.26
CA LEU A 893 -16.79 -35.50 3.60
C LEU A 893 -15.62 -36.05 4.43
N ALA A 894 -15.95 -36.94 5.37
CA ALA A 894 -14.97 -37.66 6.18
C ALA A 894 -14.21 -38.69 5.35
#